data_AF-A0A8J4UIX4-F1
#
_entry.id   AF-A0A8J4UIX4-F1
#
_cell.length_a   1.000
_cell.length_b   1.000
_cell.length_c   1.000
_cell.angle_alpha   90.00
_cell.angle_beta   90.00
_cell.angle_gamma   90.00
#
_symmetry.space_group_name_H-M   'P 1'
#
loop_
_entity.id
_entity.type
_entity.pdbx_description
1 polymer ?
#
loop_
_entity_poly.entity_id
_entity_poly.type
_entity_poly.pdbx_seq_one_letter_code
_entity_poly.pdbx_strand_id
1 'polypeptide(L)'
;MALSDADVQKQIKHMMAFIEQEANEKAEEIDAKAEEEFNIEKGRLVQTQRLKIMEYYEKKEKQIEQQKKIQMSNLMNQARLKVLKARDDMISDMLNDARRRLANVARDPTRYSVLMDGLVLQGFYQLLEPKVTIRCRKQDLPLVQAAVQKNIPIYKAAVKNNLEVRIDQDNFLPPDTSGGIEIYNSDGKIKVSNTLESRLELLAQQTMKTFYGISCCVTALLTLLILTSVKESERIPDPYQRELYLKQEALRQIGGRMKLNVEECQLDSYLHKLKEQEMKGPHFPPAMHFFKAKPYIQKSPVFKLLQKMPKGAILHIHSAALASVDWLVMNATYRSNCYICTLRGRVRFKFSATQPLQRSNCTEWRLLEDVRSKSGDVSAFDKSLMRNLTLFTEDPDVAYPTQDEVWNQFEQIFDSISGLINYAPVFKDYLYQGLLQLYNDNILYLEVRAGQSKIYKLDGTFYDREWNIQAYKNVTKQFKWEHPDFIGIRIILSIHRSVNTTSVKNAIMETIEFQKQYPEIIAGFDLVGREDGANSIWYFRDALSYPTEVKAKLAYFFHAGETDLYGTDVDRNILDALLFNTTRIGHGFALAHHPLAKELSRKMGVPVEVCPISNQVLKLVSDLRNHPAAELMSEGHPMVVSSDDPTLFDTAGLSYDFYEVFVGLGGLSANLGTLKELARNSI
;
A
#
# COMPACT_ATOMS: atom_id res chain seq x y z
N MET A 1 83.28 29.48 -22.68
CA MET A 1 82.90 28.45 -23.66
C MET A 1 81.61 28.92 -24.30
N ALA A 2 81.62 29.17 -25.61
CA ALA A 2 80.40 29.54 -26.33
C ALA A 2 79.50 28.29 -26.46
N LEU A 3 78.21 28.41 -26.14
CA LEU A 3 77.22 27.35 -26.36
C LEU A 3 77.18 27.01 -27.84
N SER A 4 77.13 25.71 -28.17
CA SER A 4 77.02 25.29 -29.57
C SER A 4 75.62 25.58 -30.11
N ASP A 5 75.48 25.77 -31.41
CA ASP A 5 74.16 26.00 -32.05
C ASP A 5 73.15 24.87 -31.76
N ALA A 6 73.65 23.65 -31.53
CA ALA A 6 72.83 22.51 -31.12
C ALA A 6 72.28 22.66 -29.69
N ASP A 7 73.05 23.23 -28.77
CA ASP A 7 72.62 23.50 -27.40
C ASP A 7 71.57 24.62 -27.36
N VAL A 8 71.74 25.65 -28.20
CA VAL A 8 70.77 26.73 -28.37
C VAL A 8 69.45 26.20 -28.93
N GLN A 9 69.48 25.36 -29.97
CA GLN A 9 68.25 24.74 -30.48
C GLN A 9 67.56 23.83 -29.46
N LYS A 10 68.33 23.11 -28.65
CA LYS A 10 67.77 22.26 -27.59
C LYS A 10 67.08 23.09 -26.51
N GLN A 11 67.66 24.23 -26.12
CA GLN A 11 67.02 25.17 -25.18
C GLN A 11 65.74 25.77 -25.78
N ILE A 12 65.74 26.17 -27.05
CA ILE A 12 64.54 26.71 -27.71
C ILE A 12 63.41 25.67 -27.74
N LYS A 13 63.71 24.42 -28.11
CA LYS A 13 62.71 23.33 -28.09
C LYS A 13 62.15 23.08 -26.69
N HIS A 14 63.01 23.08 -25.67
CA HIS A 14 62.57 22.91 -24.29
C HIS A 14 61.67 24.06 -23.83
N MET A 15 62.00 25.30 -24.20
CA MET A 15 61.20 26.48 -23.89
C MET A 15 59.84 26.46 -24.60
N MET A 16 59.80 26.03 -25.88
CA MET A 16 58.55 25.86 -26.61
C MET A 16 57.64 24.80 -25.96
N ALA A 17 58.20 23.65 -25.58
CA ALA A 17 57.43 22.59 -24.94
C ALA A 17 56.87 23.04 -23.58
N PHE A 18 57.66 23.81 -22.82
CA PHE A 18 57.22 24.39 -21.55
C PHE A 18 56.06 25.38 -21.75
N ILE A 19 56.16 26.28 -22.72
CA ILE A 19 55.08 27.24 -23.03
C ILE A 19 53.81 26.53 -23.49
N GLU A 20 53.94 25.48 -24.31
CA GLU A 20 52.80 24.70 -24.78
C GLU A 20 52.12 23.92 -23.64
N GLN A 21 52.92 23.35 -22.73
CA GLN A 21 52.40 22.71 -21.53
C GLN A 21 51.67 23.71 -20.62
N GLU A 22 52.28 24.87 -20.34
CA GLU A 22 51.67 25.90 -19.48
C GLU A 22 50.38 26.46 -20.10
N ALA A 23 50.33 26.62 -21.43
CA ALA A 23 49.12 27.02 -22.14
C ALA A 23 48.00 25.97 -22.05
N ASN A 24 48.32 24.68 -22.18
CA ASN A 24 47.36 23.60 -22.06
C ASN A 24 46.83 23.46 -20.63
N GLU A 25 47.70 23.52 -19.63
CA GLU A 25 47.30 23.50 -18.21
C GLU A 25 46.36 24.68 -17.90
N LYS A 26 46.64 25.86 -18.47
CA LYS A 26 45.77 27.03 -18.28
C LYS A 26 44.43 26.91 -19.00
N ALA A 27 44.39 26.29 -20.18
CA ALA A 27 43.15 26.01 -20.89
C ALA A 27 42.26 25.03 -20.10
N GLU A 28 42.84 23.94 -19.58
CA GLU A 28 42.12 22.98 -18.75
C GLU A 28 41.59 23.61 -17.46
N GLU A 29 42.36 24.50 -16.81
CA GLU A 29 41.90 25.22 -15.63
C GLU A 29 40.69 26.12 -15.93
N ILE A 30 40.68 26.80 -17.09
CA ILE A 30 39.58 27.66 -17.52
C ILE A 30 38.34 26.82 -17.83
N ASP A 31 38.49 25.71 -18.55
CA ASP A 31 37.37 24.82 -18.87
C ASP A 31 36.76 24.20 -17.61
N ALA A 32 37.60 23.76 -16.67
CA ALA A 32 37.13 23.22 -15.39
C ALA A 32 36.34 24.26 -14.58
N LYS A 33 36.81 25.52 -14.54
CA LYS A 33 36.10 26.63 -13.87
C LYS A 33 34.79 26.98 -14.58
N ALA A 34 34.79 27.02 -15.91
CA ALA A 34 33.58 27.30 -16.68
C ALA A 34 32.52 26.21 -16.49
N GLU A 35 32.93 24.94 -16.42
CA GLU A 35 32.03 23.81 -16.16
C GLU A 35 31.51 23.82 -14.71
N GLU A 36 32.34 24.23 -13.74
CA GLU A 36 31.91 24.43 -12.36
C GLU A 36 30.84 25.53 -12.25
N GLU A 37 31.08 26.71 -12.82
CA GLU A 37 30.12 27.82 -12.83
C GLU A 37 28.82 27.43 -13.54
N PHE A 38 28.92 26.74 -14.68
CA PHE A 38 27.77 26.21 -15.41
C PHE A 38 26.93 25.27 -14.55
N ASN A 39 27.58 24.32 -13.85
CA ASN A 39 26.87 23.34 -13.02
C ASN A 39 26.22 23.99 -11.80
N ILE A 40 26.86 24.98 -11.18
CA ILE A 40 26.29 25.76 -10.07
C ILE A 40 25.05 26.51 -10.54
N GLU A 41 25.13 27.24 -11.66
CA GLU A 41 24.01 28.04 -12.16
C GLU A 41 22.87 27.15 -12.67
N LYS A 42 23.18 26.04 -13.34
CA LYS A 42 22.20 25.02 -13.73
C LYS A 42 21.50 24.44 -12.49
N GLY A 43 22.25 24.09 -11.45
CA GLY A 43 21.71 23.59 -10.19
C GLY A 43 20.75 24.61 -9.55
N ARG A 44 21.16 25.88 -9.49
CA ARG A 44 20.35 26.99 -8.98
C ARG A 44 19.06 27.15 -9.77
N LEU A 45 19.13 27.14 -11.11
CA LEU A 45 17.95 27.26 -11.98
C LEU A 45 16.98 26.09 -11.81
N VAL A 46 17.49 24.85 -11.78
CA VAL A 46 16.66 23.65 -11.58
C VAL A 46 15.98 23.67 -10.21
N GLN A 47 16.71 23.98 -9.14
CA GLN A 47 16.15 24.07 -7.79
C GLN A 47 15.09 25.18 -7.70
N THR A 48 15.35 26.34 -8.29
CA THR A 48 14.39 27.46 -8.34
C THR A 48 13.11 27.06 -9.06
N GLN A 49 13.20 26.39 -10.22
CA GLN A 49 12.02 25.95 -10.96
C GLN A 49 11.27 24.83 -10.23
N ARG A 50 11.99 23.91 -9.58
CA ARG A 50 11.39 22.85 -8.77
C ARG A 50 10.56 23.42 -7.62
N LEU A 51 11.08 24.41 -6.91
CA LEU A 51 10.35 25.11 -5.84
C LEU A 51 9.08 25.81 -6.37
N LYS A 52 9.18 26.50 -7.51
CA LYS A 52 8.01 27.12 -8.16
C LYS A 52 6.93 26.11 -8.53
N ILE A 53 7.33 24.95 -9.07
CA ILE A 53 6.41 23.86 -9.41
C ILE A 53 5.76 23.31 -8.14
N MET A 54 6.53 23.09 -7.08
CA MET A 54 5.99 22.62 -5.80
C MET A 54 4.97 23.60 -5.21
N GLU A 55 5.29 24.89 -5.13
CA GLU A 55 4.35 25.92 -4.66
C GLU A 55 3.07 25.99 -5.52
N TYR A 56 3.20 25.83 -6.84
CA TYR A 56 2.06 25.80 -7.74
C TYR A 56 1.12 24.62 -7.43
N TYR A 57 1.68 23.42 -7.25
CA TYR A 57 0.88 22.24 -6.93
C TYR A 57 0.29 22.28 -5.52
N GLU A 58 1.00 22.84 -4.53
CA GLU A 58 0.47 23.03 -3.18
C GLU A 58 -0.74 23.99 -3.18
N LYS A 59 -0.66 25.09 -3.96
CA LYS A 59 -1.80 26.01 -4.14
C LYS A 59 -2.98 25.32 -4.84
N LYS A 60 -2.71 24.52 -5.88
CA LYS A 60 -3.73 23.72 -6.59
C LYS A 60 -4.42 22.73 -5.67
N GLU A 61 -3.67 22.04 -4.83
CA GLU A 61 -4.20 21.08 -3.87
C GLU A 61 -5.14 21.76 -2.85
N LYS A 62 -4.69 22.87 -2.25
CA LYS A 62 -5.53 23.68 -1.34
C LYS A 62 -6.81 24.19 -2.01
N GLN A 63 -6.74 24.60 -3.28
CA GLN A 63 -7.93 25.01 -4.05
C GLN A 63 -8.91 23.85 -4.28
N ILE A 64 -8.41 22.67 -4.66
CA ILE A 64 -9.24 21.48 -4.87
C ILE A 64 -9.91 21.06 -3.54
N GLU A 65 -9.19 21.14 -2.43
CA GLU A 65 -9.74 20.81 -1.11
C GLU A 65 -10.85 21.78 -0.69
N GLN A 66 -10.67 23.08 -0.92
CA GLN A 66 -11.72 24.08 -0.69
C GLN A 66 -12.94 23.84 -1.58
N GLN A 67 -12.75 23.58 -2.88
CA GLN A 67 -13.85 23.24 -3.79
C GLN A 67 -14.62 22.01 -3.33
N LYS A 68 -13.91 20.97 -2.86
CA LYS A 68 -14.53 19.77 -2.30
C LYS A 68 -15.38 20.08 -1.06
N LYS A 69 -14.90 20.95 -0.15
CA LYS A 69 -15.66 21.40 1.04
C LYS A 69 -16.93 22.17 0.64
N ILE A 70 -16.85 23.06 -0.34
CA ILE A 70 -18.01 23.81 -0.86
C ILE A 70 -19.03 22.85 -1.49
N GLN A 71 -18.58 21.92 -2.34
CA GLN A 71 -19.45 20.95 -2.99
C GLN A 71 -20.16 20.05 -1.96
N MET A 72 -19.44 19.60 -0.94
CA MET A 72 -20.01 18.80 0.15
C MET A 72 -21.06 19.59 0.94
N SER A 73 -20.77 20.86 1.28
CA SER A 73 -21.73 21.73 1.98
C SER A 73 -23.01 21.94 1.16
N ASN A 74 -22.88 22.18 -0.15
CA ASN A 74 -24.03 22.32 -1.06
C ASN A 74 -24.86 21.03 -1.13
N LEU A 75 -24.21 19.87 -1.23
CA LEU A 75 -24.87 18.58 -1.26
C LEU A 75 -25.63 18.32 0.05
N MET A 76 -25.02 18.61 1.20
CA MET A 76 -25.67 18.48 2.51
C MET A 76 -26.87 19.42 2.65
N ASN A 77 -26.76 20.67 2.19
CA ASN A 77 -27.87 21.60 2.22
C ASN A 77 -29.03 21.15 1.32
N GLN A 78 -28.72 20.66 0.11
CA GLN A 78 -29.73 20.07 -0.77
C GLN A 78 -30.42 18.85 -0.15
N ALA A 79 -29.66 17.96 0.50
CA ALA A 79 -30.23 16.81 1.20
C ALA A 79 -31.12 17.26 2.37
N ARG A 80 -30.68 18.23 3.16
CA ARG A 80 -31.48 18.82 4.26
C ARG A 80 -32.79 19.41 3.77
N LEU A 81 -32.78 20.15 2.65
CA LEU A 81 -33.98 20.71 2.05
C LEU A 81 -34.94 19.62 1.56
N LYS A 82 -34.43 18.51 1.01
CA LYS A 82 -35.27 17.35 0.65
C LYS A 82 -35.95 16.72 1.87
N VAL A 83 -35.22 16.57 2.98
CA VAL A 83 -35.78 16.05 4.25
C VAL A 83 -36.85 16.98 4.81
N LEU A 84 -36.61 18.30 4.80
CA LEU A 84 -37.60 19.28 5.25
C LEU A 84 -38.86 19.23 4.38
N LYS A 85 -38.70 19.17 3.05
CA LYS A 85 -39.82 19.03 2.13
C LYS A 85 -40.63 17.76 2.38
N ALA A 86 -39.97 16.61 2.53
CA ALA A 86 -40.65 15.35 2.82
C ALA A 86 -41.41 15.38 4.15
N ARG A 87 -40.89 16.09 5.16
CA ARG A 87 -41.60 16.30 6.44
C ARG A 87 -42.83 17.19 6.26
N ASP A 88 -42.70 18.30 5.53
CA ASP A 88 -43.83 19.20 5.26
C ASP A 88 -44.92 18.50 4.44
N ASP A 89 -44.53 17.71 3.43
CA ASP A 89 -45.45 16.90 2.62
C ASP A 89 -46.22 15.91 3.53
N MET A 90 -45.52 15.21 4.44
CA MET A 90 -46.14 14.28 5.38
C MET A 90 -47.09 14.95 6.38
N ILE A 91 -46.75 16.15 6.87
CA ILE A 91 -47.63 16.93 7.75
C ILE A 91 -48.88 17.35 6.99
N SER A 92 -48.73 17.81 5.75
CA SER A 92 -49.84 18.19 4.88
C SER A 92 -50.79 17.01 4.61
N ASP A 93 -50.23 15.84 4.30
CA ASP A 93 -51.00 14.60 4.09
C ASP A 93 -51.76 14.19 5.36
N MET A 94 -51.13 14.28 6.54
CA MET A 94 -51.77 13.99 7.82
C MET A 94 -52.93 14.95 8.12
N LEU A 95 -52.76 16.25 7.87
CA LEU A 95 -53.83 17.24 8.07
C LEU A 95 -54.99 17.02 7.09
N ASN A 96 -54.69 16.64 5.85
CA ASN A 96 -55.70 16.29 4.86
C ASN A 96 -56.49 15.03 5.28
N ASP A 97 -55.83 14.00 5.81
CA ASP A 97 -56.50 12.81 6.34
C ASP A 97 -57.36 13.14 7.57
N ALA A 98 -56.85 13.97 8.49
CA ALA A 98 -57.61 14.45 9.64
C ALA A 98 -58.88 15.22 9.21
N ARG A 99 -58.78 16.07 8.17
CA ARG A 99 -59.94 16.78 7.60
C ARG A 99 -60.98 15.81 7.03
N ARG A 100 -60.55 14.78 6.30
CA ARG A 100 -61.47 13.72 5.79
C ARG A 100 -62.16 12.98 6.93
N ARG A 101 -61.44 12.67 8.02
CA ARG A 101 -62.02 12.01 9.20
C ARG A 101 -63.02 12.90 9.95
N LEU A 102 -62.77 14.21 10.02
CA LEU A 102 -63.70 15.17 10.64
C LEU A 102 -65.06 15.21 9.94
N ALA A 103 -65.09 15.08 8.61
CA ALA A 103 -66.34 15.00 7.85
C ALA A 103 -67.21 13.80 8.27
N ASN A 104 -66.62 12.72 8.80
CA ASN A 104 -67.38 11.58 9.32
C ASN A 104 -68.05 11.88 10.66
N VAL A 105 -67.53 12.82 11.47
CA VAL A 105 -68.14 13.19 12.76
C VAL A 105 -69.50 13.83 12.55
N ALA A 106 -69.66 14.64 11.51
CA ALA A 106 -70.94 15.25 11.15
C ALA A 106 -71.97 14.27 10.56
N ARG A 107 -71.58 13.02 10.28
CA ARG A 107 -72.49 11.97 9.81
C ARG A 107 -73.15 11.19 10.95
N ASP A 108 -72.65 11.30 12.19
CA ASP A 108 -73.26 10.71 13.38
C ASP A 108 -74.16 11.75 14.08
N PRO A 109 -75.48 11.66 13.95
CA PRO A 109 -76.39 12.68 14.48
C PRO A 109 -76.30 12.84 16.00
N THR A 110 -76.01 11.75 16.73
CA THR A 110 -75.97 11.76 18.20
C THR A 110 -74.72 12.49 18.70
N ARG A 111 -73.55 12.16 18.15
CA ARG A 111 -72.28 12.81 18.49
C ARG A 111 -72.23 14.25 17.99
N TYR A 112 -72.77 14.50 16.80
CA TYR A 112 -72.74 15.81 16.19
C TYR A 112 -73.66 16.82 16.90
N SER A 113 -74.82 16.38 17.40
CA SER A 113 -75.71 17.23 18.20
C SER A 113 -75.04 17.69 19.51
N VAL A 114 -74.37 16.80 20.24
CA VAL A 114 -73.63 17.14 21.47
C VAL A 114 -72.48 18.10 21.17
N LEU A 115 -71.76 17.87 20.06
CA LEU A 115 -70.70 18.77 19.62
C LEU A 115 -71.26 20.16 19.29
N MET A 116 -72.39 20.23 18.57
CA MET A 116 -73.03 21.48 18.17
C MET A 116 -73.42 22.34 19.38
N ASP A 117 -73.93 21.72 20.45
CA ASP A 117 -74.21 22.41 21.71
C ASP A 117 -72.96 23.10 22.27
N GLY A 118 -71.84 22.39 22.30
CA GLY A 118 -70.55 22.93 22.76
C GLY A 118 -70.01 24.05 21.87
N LEU A 119 -70.14 23.91 20.53
CA LEU A 119 -69.69 24.91 19.57
C LEU A 119 -70.47 26.23 19.68
N VAL A 120 -71.80 26.14 19.85
CA VAL A 120 -72.69 27.29 20.07
C VAL A 120 -72.35 27.99 21.37
N LEU A 121 -72.31 27.23 22.47
CA LEU A 121 -72.05 27.78 23.80
C LEU A 121 -70.67 28.43 23.91
N GLN A 122 -69.63 27.79 23.36
CA GLN A 122 -68.28 28.36 23.31
C GLN A 122 -68.25 29.65 22.50
N GLY A 123 -68.96 29.70 21.37
CA GLY A 123 -69.03 30.91 20.55
C GLY A 123 -69.71 32.07 21.27
N PHE A 124 -70.75 31.81 22.08
CA PHE A 124 -71.36 32.82 22.94
C PHE A 124 -70.38 33.36 23.98
N TYR A 125 -69.65 32.48 24.67
CA TYR A 125 -68.63 32.89 25.64
C TYR A 125 -67.43 33.63 25.03
N GLN A 126 -67.13 33.40 23.75
CA GLN A 126 -66.01 34.09 23.08
C GLN A 126 -66.39 35.47 22.55
N LEU A 127 -67.64 35.67 22.11
CA LEU A 127 -68.11 36.98 21.64
C LEU A 127 -68.52 37.89 22.79
N LEU A 128 -69.20 37.37 23.82
CA LEU A 128 -69.75 38.14 24.95
C LEU A 128 -70.62 39.35 24.54
N GLU A 129 -71.26 39.29 23.38
CA GLU A 129 -72.12 40.35 22.84
C GLU A 129 -73.60 40.13 23.21
N PRO A 130 -74.42 41.19 23.34
CA PRO A 130 -75.85 41.06 23.64
C PRO A 130 -76.67 40.56 22.45
N LYS A 131 -76.17 40.74 21.21
CA LYS A 131 -76.81 40.30 19.97
C LYS A 131 -75.80 39.58 19.08
N VAL A 132 -76.14 38.37 18.64
CA VAL A 132 -75.27 37.56 17.79
C VAL A 132 -76.04 36.96 16.61
N THR A 133 -75.34 36.81 15.49
CA THR A 133 -75.86 36.16 14.28
C THR A 133 -75.07 34.88 13.99
N ILE A 134 -75.74 33.74 13.82
CA ILE A 134 -75.10 32.44 13.55
C ILE A 134 -75.31 32.05 12.09
N ARG A 135 -74.22 31.66 11.41
CA ARG A 135 -74.22 30.97 10.12
C ARG A 135 -73.89 29.49 10.32
N CYS A 136 -74.63 28.63 9.63
CA CYS A 136 -74.42 27.19 9.63
C CYS A 136 -74.63 26.63 8.22
N ARG A 137 -74.40 25.33 8.01
CA ARG A 137 -74.79 24.70 6.74
C ARG A 137 -76.31 24.56 6.69
N LYS A 138 -76.88 24.60 5.48
CA LYS A 138 -78.33 24.47 5.28
C LYS A 138 -78.92 23.21 5.91
N GLN A 139 -78.18 22.09 5.90
CA GLN A 139 -78.59 20.82 6.50
C GLN A 139 -78.52 20.79 8.04
N ASP A 140 -77.71 21.65 8.65
CA ASP A 140 -77.51 21.68 10.11
C ASP A 140 -78.50 22.61 10.82
N LEU A 141 -79.32 23.36 10.06
CA LEU A 141 -80.25 24.37 10.58
C LEU A 141 -81.15 23.85 11.74
N PRO A 142 -81.76 22.64 11.67
CA PRO A 142 -82.58 22.13 12.77
C PRO A 142 -81.76 21.84 14.04
N LEU A 143 -80.53 21.33 13.88
CA LEU A 143 -79.63 21.03 14.99
C LEU A 143 -79.15 22.31 15.67
N VAL A 144 -78.83 23.34 14.89
CA VAL A 144 -78.38 24.65 15.41
C VAL A 144 -79.54 25.36 16.12
N GLN A 145 -80.77 25.29 15.60
CA GLN A 145 -81.95 25.84 16.30
C GLN A 145 -82.15 25.20 17.67
N ALA A 146 -82.07 23.87 17.75
CA ALA A 146 -82.18 23.13 19.01
C ALA A 146 -81.05 23.50 19.98
N ALA A 147 -79.80 23.57 19.49
CA ALA A 147 -78.64 23.93 20.30
C ALA A 147 -78.73 25.38 20.83
N VAL A 148 -79.21 26.33 20.03
CA VAL A 148 -79.39 27.73 20.45
C VAL A 148 -80.43 27.83 21.57
N GLN A 149 -81.60 27.20 21.40
CA GLN A 149 -82.65 27.22 22.43
C GLN A 149 -82.17 26.62 23.76
N LYS A 150 -81.38 25.54 23.68
CA LYS A 150 -80.81 24.87 24.86
C LYS A 150 -79.74 25.71 25.57
N ASN A 151 -78.89 26.42 24.82
CA ASN A 151 -77.72 27.10 25.38
C ASN A 151 -77.96 28.55 25.84
N ILE A 152 -79.02 29.23 25.38
CA ILE A 152 -79.36 30.59 25.85
C ILE A 152 -79.55 30.66 27.39
N PRO A 153 -80.33 29.76 28.05
CA PRO A 153 -80.48 29.76 29.50
C PRO A 153 -79.16 29.48 30.24
N ILE A 154 -78.34 28.57 29.70
CA ILE A 154 -77.04 28.18 30.26
C ILE A 154 -76.07 29.38 30.25
N TYR A 155 -76.01 30.08 29.12
CA TYR A 155 -75.20 31.30 28.99
C TYR A 155 -75.68 32.41 29.94
N LYS A 156 -77.00 32.64 30.00
CA LYS A 156 -77.60 33.65 30.88
C LYS A 156 -77.30 33.39 32.36
N ALA A 157 -77.36 32.12 32.80
CA ALA A 157 -77.03 31.76 34.17
C ALA A 157 -75.55 32.04 34.53
N ALA A 158 -74.64 31.84 33.57
CA ALA A 158 -73.20 32.03 33.77
C ALA A 158 -72.76 33.51 33.69
N VAL A 159 -73.25 34.25 32.69
CA VAL A 159 -72.78 35.62 32.38
C VAL A 159 -73.68 36.72 32.97
N LYS A 160 -74.90 36.35 33.41
CA LYS A 160 -75.92 37.27 33.95
C LYS A 160 -76.37 38.37 32.97
N ASN A 161 -76.19 38.15 31.67
CA ASN A 161 -76.63 39.07 30.61
C ASN A 161 -77.62 38.39 29.65
N ASN A 162 -78.50 39.17 29.01
CA ASN A 162 -79.44 38.66 28.00
C ASN A 162 -78.75 38.55 26.64
N LEU A 163 -79.02 37.47 25.92
CA LEU A 163 -78.45 37.19 24.60
C LEU A 163 -79.59 37.02 23.58
N GLU A 164 -79.61 37.88 22.56
CA GLU A 164 -80.49 37.74 21.40
C GLU A 164 -79.73 37.04 20.27
N VAL A 165 -80.24 35.90 19.80
CA VAL A 165 -79.59 35.08 18.78
C VAL A 165 -80.44 35.06 17.51
N ARG A 166 -79.88 35.50 16.39
CA ARG A 166 -80.46 35.34 15.05
C ARG A 166 -79.70 34.26 14.28
N ILE A 167 -80.38 33.35 13.61
CA ILE A 167 -79.75 32.43 12.66
C ILE A 167 -79.91 33.01 11.25
N ASP A 168 -78.81 33.24 10.55
CA ASP A 168 -78.78 33.79 9.19
C ASP A 168 -79.21 32.69 8.21
N GLN A 169 -80.37 32.89 7.58
CA GLN A 169 -80.93 31.98 6.58
C GLN A 169 -80.65 32.46 5.14
N ASP A 170 -80.07 33.65 4.99
CA ASP A 170 -79.75 34.25 3.69
C ASP A 170 -78.32 33.89 3.28
N ASN A 171 -77.42 33.64 4.25
CA ASN A 171 -76.01 33.30 4.03
C ASN A 171 -75.60 32.04 4.80
N PHE A 172 -75.82 30.86 4.20
CA PHE A 172 -75.34 29.59 4.76
C PHE A 172 -73.83 29.38 4.54
N LEU A 173 -73.21 28.55 5.37
CA LEU A 173 -71.84 28.06 5.13
C LEU A 173 -71.78 27.20 3.87
N PRO A 174 -70.63 27.17 3.15
CA PRO A 174 -70.47 26.34 1.95
C PRO A 174 -70.80 24.87 2.22
N PRO A 175 -71.46 24.17 1.28
CA PRO A 175 -71.85 22.77 1.45
C PRO A 175 -70.65 21.83 1.67
N ASP A 176 -69.49 22.21 1.15
CA ASP A 176 -68.23 21.44 1.21
C ASP A 176 -67.56 21.51 2.59
N THR A 177 -68.08 22.32 3.51
CA THR A 177 -67.60 22.42 4.89
C THR A 177 -67.99 21.16 5.66
N SER A 178 -67.07 20.57 6.43
CA SER A 178 -67.30 19.36 7.23
C SER A 178 -68.34 19.58 8.33
N GLY A 179 -68.53 20.83 8.77
CA GLY A 179 -69.62 21.26 9.64
C GLY A 179 -69.20 22.30 10.68
N GLY A 180 -70.12 22.64 11.56
CA GLY A 180 -69.95 23.61 12.64
C GLY A 180 -70.64 24.93 12.31
N ILE A 181 -70.23 26.01 12.98
CA ILE A 181 -70.90 27.31 12.89
C ILE A 181 -69.91 28.46 12.82
N GLU A 182 -70.34 29.57 12.25
CA GLU A 182 -69.68 30.86 12.41
C GLU A 182 -70.64 31.80 13.15
N ILE A 183 -70.15 32.51 14.16
CA ILE A 183 -70.94 33.47 14.93
C ILE A 183 -70.38 34.87 14.73
N TYR A 184 -71.27 35.83 14.48
CA TYR A 184 -70.96 37.22 14.21
C TYR A 184 -71.58 38.14 15.26
N ASN A 185 -70.92 39.26 15.54
CA ASN A 185 -71.52 40.36 16.31
C ASN A 185 -72.59 41.12 15.48
N SER A 186 -73.29 42.05 16.12
CA SER A 186 -74.41 42.82 15.51
C SER A 186 -74.03 43.52 14.20
N ASP A 187 -72.78 43.98 14.10
CA ASP A 187 -72.29 44.77 12.96
C ASP A 187 -71.58 43.90 11.91
N GLY A 188 -71.49 42.58 12.14
CA GLY A 188 -70.84 41.61 11.24
C GLY A 188 -69.31 41.71 11.17
N LYS A 189 -68.69 42.58 11.98
CA LYS A 189 -67.23 42.86 11.95
C LYS A 189 -66.40 41.83 12.72
N ILE A 190 -66.92 41.30 13.82
CA ILE A 190 -66.23 40.30 14.65
C ILE A 190 -66.82 38.93 14.34
N LYS A 191 -65.97 37.98 13.96
CA LYS A 191 -66.34 36.61 13.61
C LYS A 191 -65.62 35.61 14.51
N VAL A 192 -66.38 34.72 15.14
CA VAL A 192 -65.87 33.51 15.78
C VAL A 192 -66.17 32.32 14.87
N SER A 193 -65.12 31.76 14.24
CA SER A 193 -65.25 30.55 13.42
C SER A 193 -65.10 29.30 14.27
N ASN A 194 -66.23 28.62 14.51
CA ASN A 194 -66.30 27.34 15.18
C ASN A 194 -66.62 26.21 14.21
N THR A 195 -66.17 26.34 12.96
CA THR A 195 -66.18 25.23 12.00
C THR A 195 -65.17 24.16 12.41
N LEU A 196 -65.42 22.92 12.02
CA LEU A 196 -64.52 21.79 12.34
C LEU A 196 -63.13 22.00 11.71
N GLU A 197 -63.08 22.58 10.51
CA GLU A 197 -61.85 22.95 9.82
C GLU A 197 -61.06 24.04 10.54
N SER A 198 -61.70 25.14 10.93
CA SER A 198 -61.00 26.22 11.65
C SER A 198 -60.44 25.72 12.98
N ARG A 199 -61.10 24.76 13.63
CA ARG A 199 -60.57 24.12 14.84
C ARG A 199 -59.39 23.19 14.56
N LEU A 200 -59.44 22.42 13.48
CA LEU A 200 -58.30 21.61 13.04
C LEU A 200 -57.09 22.49 12.70
N GLU A 201 -57.30 23.61 12.03
CA GLU A 201 -56.25 24.58 11.70
C GLU A 201 -55.66 25.24 12.95
N LEU A 202 -56.48 25.63 13.91
CA LEU A 202 -56.01 26.19 15.18
C LEU A 202 -55.20 25.17 15.99
N LEU A 203 -55.66 23.92 16.04
CA LEU A 203 -54.91 22.81 16.64
C LEU A 203 -53.60 22.59 15.90
N ALA A 204 -53.63 22.49 14.57
CA ALA A 204 -52.45 22.34 13.74
C ALA A 204 -51.44 23.47 13.99
N GLN A 205 -51.88 24.73 14.04
CA GLN A 205 -51.01 25.87 14.35
C GLN A 205 -50.43 25.83 15.77
N GLN A 206 -51.21 25.42 16.77
CA GLN A 206 -50.73 25.28 18.15
C GLN A 206 -49.74 24.13 18.29
N THR A 207 -50.05 22.97 17.71
CA THR A 207 -49.17 21.80 17.70
C THR A 207 -47.91 22.10 16.88
N MET A 208 -48.01 22.78 15.73
CA MET A 208 -46.86 23.25 14.95
C MET A 208 -46.02 24.26 15.73
N LYS A 209 -46.61 25.22 16.47
CA LYS A 209 -45.85 26.08 17.40
C LYS A 209 -45.20 25.30 18.53
N THR A 210 -45.70 24.13 18.89
CA THR A 210 -45.06 23.23 19.85
C THR A 210 -43.92 22.45 19.18
N PHE A 211 -44.06 22.04 17.92
CA PHE A 211 -43.01 21.41 17.10
C PHE A 211 -41.86 22.37 16.73
N TYR A 212 -42.16 23.64 16.45
CA TYR A 212 -41.17 24.66 16.06
C TYR A 212 -40.72 25.58 17.23
N GLY A 213 -41.57 25.80 18.24
CA GLY A 213 -41.31 26.70 19.38
C GLY A 213 -40.52 26.09 20.54
N ILE A 214 -40.31 24.77 20.53
CA ILE A 214 -39.31 24.10 21.38
C ILE A 214 -37.86 24.46 20.93
N SER A 215 -37.68 25.26 19.87
CA SER A 215 -36.37 25.63 19.35
C SER A 215 -35.61 26.73 20.12
N CYS A 216 -36.22 27.48 21.06
CA CYS A 216 -35.55 28.69 21.61
C CYS A 216 -35.20 28.66 23.11
N CYS A 217 -35.98 28.00 23.98
CA CYS A 217 -35.68 27.95 25.43
C CYS A 217 -35.06 26.63 25.89
N VAL A 218 -34.96 25.66 24.98
CA VAL A 218 -34.40 24.33 25.23
C VAL A 218 -32.92 24.25 24.77
N THR A 219 -32.41 25.29 24.10
CA THR A 219 -31.02 25.35 23.61
C THR A 219 -29.95 25.42 24.70
N ALA A 220 -30.30 25.81 25.93
CA ALA A 220 -29.35 25.87 27.05
C ALA A 220 -29.45 24.69 28.03
N LEU A 221 -30.63 24.05 28.15
CA LEU A 221 -30.85 22.94 29.10
C LEU A 221 -30.90 21.55 28.42
N LEU A 222 -31.32 21.44 27.15
CA LEU A 222 -31.08 20.23 26.36
C LEU A 222 -29.66 20.18 25.80
N THR A 223 -28.86 21.25 25.74
CA THR A 223 -27.42 21.05 25.47
C THR A 223 -26.78 20.25 26.60
N LEU A 224 -27.15 20.50 27.87
CA LEU A 224 -26.64 19.74 29.00
C LEU A 224 -27.29 18.34 29.17
N LEU A 225 -28.59 18.19 28.83
CA LEU A 225 -29.31 16.91 28.89
C LEU A 225 -29.21 16.05 27.63
N ILE A 226 -28.97 16.59 26.42
CA ILE A 226 -28.61 15.81 25.22
C ILE A 226 -27.14 15.38 25.31
N LEU A 227 -26.27 16.15 25.97
CA LEU A 227 -24.90 15.68 26.27
C LEU A 227 -24.88 14.51 27.28
N THR A 228 -25.97 14.25 28.02
CA THR A 228 -26.03 13.16 29.02
C THR A 228 -27.12 12.11 28.77
N SER A 229 -28.07 12.32 27.85
CA SER A 229 -29.11 11.35 27.47
C SER A 229 -29.02 10.81 26.04
N VAL A 230 -28.02 11.20 25.25
CA VAL A 230 -27.60 10.39 24.09
C VAL A 230 -26.65 9.30 24.57
N LYS A 231 -27.17 8.38 25.38
CA LYS A 231 -26.67 7.00 25.36
C LYS A 231 -27.64 6.20 24.49
N GLU A 232 -27.09 5.74 23.37
CA GLU A 232 -27.52 4.54 22.65
C GLU A 232 -28.95 4.57 22.06
N SER A 233 -29.18 5.48 21.12
CA SER A 233 -29.85 5.04 19.89
C SER A 233 -28.72 4.50 19.02
N GLU A 234 -28.65 3.19 18.83
CA GLU A 234 -27.76 2.53 17.87
C GLU A 234 -27.87 3.24 16.51
N ARG A 235 -26.92 4.14 16.22
CA ARG A 235 -26.82 4.75 14.90
C ARG A 235 -26.26 3.66 14.00
N ILE A 236 -27.14 2.96 13.31
CA ILE A 236 -26.75 2.06 12.24
C ILE A 236 -25.81 2.84 11.31
N PRO A 237 -24.57 2.37 11.07
CA PRO A 237 -23.64 3.05 10.18
C PRO A 237 -24.26 3.30 8.80
N ASP A 238 -24.03 4.48 8.21
CA ASP A 238 -24.52 4.80 6.88
C ASP A 238 -23.91 3.84 5.84
N PRO A 239 -24.70 2.98 5.17
CA PRO A 239 -24.20 2.03 4.18
C PRO A 239 -23.47 2.71 3.02
N TYR A 240 -23.90 3.91 2.60
CA TYR A 240 -23.25 4.63 1.51
C TYR A 240 -21.86 5.12 1.93
N GLN A 241 -21.75 5.65 3.16
CA GLN A 241 -20.47 6.07 3.72
C GLN A 241 -19.51 4.88 3.87
N ARG A 242 -20.01 3.71 4.28
CA ARG A 242 -19.22 2.46 4.33
C ARG A 242 -18.68 2.09 2.95
N GLU A 243 -19.51 2.03 1.92
CA GLU A 243 -19.07 1.69 0.56
C GLU A 243 -18.05 2.70 0.02
N LEU A 244 -18.19 3.99 0.34
CA LEU A 244 -17.21 5.01 -0.02
C LEU A 244 -15.85 4.76 0.62
N TYR A 245 -15.81 4.38 1.90
CA TYR A 245 -14.56 4.07 2.60
C TYR A 245 -13.91 2.79 2.08
N LEU A 246 -14.68 1.73 1.84
CA LEU A 246 -14.16 0.50 1.22
C LEU A 246 -13.57 0.77 -0.17
N LYS A 247 -14.24 1.61 -0.97
CA LYS A 247 -13.71 2.04 -2.27
C LYS A 247 -12.43 2.87 -2.11
N GLN A 248 -12.35 3.72 -1.09
CA GLN A 248 -11.16 4.53 -0.84
C GLN A 248 -9.97 3.68 -0.41
N GLU A 249 -10.16 2.64 0.40
CA GLU A 249 -9.13 1.65 0.73
C GLU A 249 -8.69 0.88 -0.52
N ALA A 250 -9.64 0.38 -1.30
CA ALA A 250 -9.36 -0.36 -2.54
C ALA A 250 -8.59 0.48 -3.58
N LEU A 251 -8.76 1.81 -3.59
CA LEU A 251 -8.02 2.74 -4.45
C LEU A 251 -6.64 3.16 -3.92
N ARG A 252 -6.37 2.91 -2.62
CA ARG A 252 -5.10 3.23 -1.96
C ARG A 252 -4.09 2.10 -2.07
N GLN A 253 -4.54 0.86 -2.03
CA GLN A 253 -3.67 -0.31 -2.14
C GLN A 253 -2.93 -0.35 -3.49
N ILE A 254 -1.81 -1.08 -3.52
CA ILE A 254 -1.07 -1.39 -4.75
C ILE A 254 -2.00 -2.07 -5.76
N GLY A 255 -2.00 -1.55 -6.98
CA GLY A 255 -2.89 -2.00 -8.04
C GLY A 255 -4.26 -1.34 -8.03
N GLY A 256 -4.62 -0.64 -6.95
CA GLY A 256 -5.96 -0.08 -6.75
C GLY A 256 -6.37 0.94 -7.80
N ARG A 257 -5.40 1.61 -8.45
CA ARG A 257 -5.64 2.59 -9.52
C ARG A 257 -5.37 2.04 -10.91
N MET A 258 -4.98 0.78 -11.03
CA MET A 258 -4.72 0.14 -12.30
C MET A 258 -6.03 -0.04 -13.06
N LYS A 259 -6.08 0.51 -14.28
CA LYS A 259 -7.20 0.29 -15.19
C LYS A 259 -7.02 -1.06 -15.87
N LEU A 260 -7.99 -1.94 -15.65
CA LEU A 260 -8.08 -3.24 -16.30
C LEU A 260 -9.01 -3.13 -17.52
N ASN A 261 -8.60 -3.73 -18.64
CA ASN A 261 -9.48 -3.87 -19.81
C ASN A 261 -10.52 -5.00 -19.58
N VAL A 262 -11.36 -5.28 -20.58
CA VAL A 262 -12.47 -6.23 -20.44
C VAL A 262 -11.96 -7.66 -20.16
N GLU A 263 -10.93 -8.08 -20.89
CA GLU A 263 -10.30 -9.40 -20.75
C GLU A 263 -9.60 -9.54 -19.39
N GLU A 264 -8.93 -8.48 -18.94
CA GLU A 264 -8.28 -8.41 -17.63
C GLU A 264 -9.31 -8.45 -16.50
N CYS A 265 -10.46 -7.79 -16.62
CA CYS A 265 -11.55 -7.88 -15.65
C CYS A 265 -12.12 -9.31 -15.56
N GLN A 266 -12.20 -10.04 -16.68
CA GLN A 266 -12.62 -11.45 -16.69
C GLN A 266 -11.59 -12.34 -15.98
N LEU A 267 -10.31 -12.15 -16.26
CA LEU A 267 -9.23 -12.87 -15.58
C LEU A 267 -9.19 -12.54 -14.09
N ASP A 268 -9.36 -11.28 -13.71
CA ASP A 268 -9.42 -10.82 -12.32
C ASP A 268 -10.54 -11.51 -11.56
N SER A 269 -11.74 -11.57 -12.15
CA SER A 269 -12.91 -12.26 -11.58
C SER A 269 -12.66 -13.76 -11.42
N TYR A 270 -11.96 -14.40 -12.37
CA TYR A 270 -11.60 -15.81 -12.29
C TYR A 270 -10.54 -16.07 -11.21
N LEU A 271 -9.49 -15.25 -11.18
CA LEU A 271 -8.41 -15.31 -10.21
C LEU A 271 -8.93 -15.11 -8.78
N HIS A 272 -9.85 -14.15 -8.58
CA HIS A 272 -10.49 -13.93 -7.29
C HIS A 272 -11.24 -15.17 -6.79
N LYS A 273 -12.00 -15.86 -7.65
CA LYS A 273 -12.69 -17.11 -7.28
C LYS A 273 -11.73 -18.22 -6.87
N LEU A 274 -10.63 -18.40 -7.60
CA LEU A 274 -9.61 -19.40 -7.24
C LEU A 274 -8.99 -19.08 -5.88
N LYS A 275 -8.67 -17.81 -5.65
CA LYS A 275 -8.11 -17.33 -4.38
C LYS A 275 -9.08 -17.51 -3.22
N GLU A 276 -10.36 -17.18 -3.39
CA GLU A 276 -11.39 -17.42 -2.38
C GLU A 276 -11.52 -18.92 -2.01
N GLN A 277 -11.43 -19.81 -2.99
CA GLN A 277 -11.48 -21.25 -2.76
C GLN A 277 -10.25 -21.73 -1.97
N GLU A 278 -9.07 -21.25 -2.35
CA GLU A 278 -7.81 -21.59 -1.68
C GLU A 278 -7.77 -21.08 -0.24
N MET A 279 -8.22 -19.86 0.01
CA MET A 279 -8.28 -19.26 1.35
C MET A 279 -9.31 -19.92 2.27
N LYS A 280 -10.30 -20.63 1.73
CA LYS A 280 -11.27 -21.47 2.49
C LYS A 280 -10.76 -22.89 2.74
N GLY A 281 -9.59 -23.25 2.18
CA GLY A 281 -9.00 -24.57 2.35
C GLY A 281 -8.60 -24.88 3.79
N PRO A 282 -8.40 -26.17 4.13
CA PRO A 282 -8.04 -26.58 5.48
C PRO A 282 -6.62 -26.15 5.90
N HIS A 283 -5.74 -25.91 4.93
CA HIS A 283 -4.39 -25.40 5.14
C HIS A 283 -4.26 -24.06 4.42
N PHE A 284 -3.62 -23.09 5.06
CA PHE A 284 -3.33 -21.79 4.46
C PHE A 284 -1.81 -21.63 4.33
N PRO A 285 -1.22 -21.90 3.15
CA PRO A 285 0.22 -22.01 2.98
C PRO A 285 1.03 -20.80 3.48
N PRO A 286 0.62 -19.52 3.27
CA PRO A 286 1.39 -18.37 3.77
C PRO A 286 1.47 -18.26 5.30
N ALA A 287 0.59 -18.92 6.06
CA ALA A 287 0.68 -18.98 7.53
C ALA A 287 1.50 -20.16 8.05
N MET A 288 2.04 -20.99 7.15
CA MET A 288 2.91 -22.11 7.46
C MET A 288 4.35 -21.75 7.08
N HIS A 289 5.33 -22.32 7.77
CA HIS A 289 6.72 -22.19 7.34
C HIS A 289 6.88 -22.72 5.91
N PHE A 290 7.57 -21.97 5.04
CA PHE A 290 7.67 -22.22 3.60
C PHE A 290 8.02 -23.68 3.24
N PHE A 291 9.00 -24.28 3.92
CA PHE A 291 9.36 -25.70 3.70
C PHE A 291 8.19 -26.69 3.87
N LYS A 292 7.29 -26.43 4.82
CA LYS A 292 6.06 -27.23 5.04
C LYS A 292 4.95 -26.81 4.05
N ALA A 293 4.94 -25.54 3.63
CA ALA A 293 3.94 -24.95 2.74
C ALA A 293 4.15 -25.31 1.26
N LYS A 294 5.41 -25.42 0.81
CA LYS A 294 5.82 -25.59 -0.60
C LYS A 294 5.03 -26.69 -1.35
N PRO A 295 4.81 -27.91 -0.81
CA PRO A 295 4.03 -28.93 -1.51
C PRO A 295 2.55 -28.56 -1.74
N TYR A 296 1.98 -27.70 -0.90
CA TYR A 296 0.63 -27.16 -1.09
C TYR A 296 0.61 -26.08 -2.17
N ILE A 297 1.58 -25.15 -2.13
CA ILE A 297 1.74 -24.09 -3.14
C ILE A 297 1.91 -24.70 -4.53
N GLN A 298 2.71 -25.75 -4.67
CA GLN A 298 2.92 -26.43 -5.95
C GLN A 298 1.64 -27.03 -6.57
N LYS A 299 0.62 -27.31 -5.76
CA LYS A 299 -0.69 -27.82 -6.19
C LYS A 299 -1.71 -26.70 -6.43
N SER A 300 -1.41 -25.47 -6.01
CA SER A 300 -2.30 -24.32 -6.13
C SER A 300 -2.57 -23.94 -7.59
N PRO A 301 -3.85 -23.82 -8.01
CA PRO A 301 -4.20 -23.23 -9.31
C PRO A 301 -3.74 -21.78 -9.45
N VAL A 302 -3.75 -21.01 -8.35
CA VAL A 302 -3.26 -19.62 -8.33
C VAL A 302 -1.76 -19.60 -8.64
N PHE A 303 -0.98 -20.46 -7.99
CA PHE A 303 0.46 -20.59 -8.27
C PHE A 303 0.72 -20.96 -9.74
N LYS A 304 -0.03 -21.89 -10.34
CA LYS A 304 0.12 -22.23 -11.77
C LYS A 304 -0.14 -21.06 -12.71
N LEU A 305 -1.03 -20.13 -12.34
CA LEU A 305 -1.24 -18.90 -13.10
C LEU A 305 -0.07 -17.93 -12.92
N LEU A 306 0.44 -17.78 -11.69
CA LEU A 306 1.59 -16.93 -11.40
C LEU A 306 2.87 -17.40 -12.11
N GLN A 307 3.06 -18.72 -12.28
CA GLN A 307 4.15 -19.27 -13.10
C GLN A 307 4.08 -18.81 -14.57
N LYS A 308 2.87 -18.67 -15.11
CA LYS A 308 2.67 -18.18 -16.49
C LYS A 308 2.74 -16.66 -16.61
N MET A 309 2.62 -15.93 -15.51
CA MET A 309 2.60 -14.47 -15.51
C MET A 309 3.98 -13.90 -15.88
N PRO A 310 4.08 -12.95 -16.84
CA PRO A 310 5.29 -12.18 -17.02
C PRO A 310 5.50 -11.28 -15.80
N LYS A 311 6.53 -11.58 -15.01
CA LYS A 311 6.80 -10.92 -13.73
C LYS A 311 7.65 -9.65 -13.86
N GLY A 312 8.15 -9.37 -15.07
CA GLY A 312 9.02 -8.24 -15.34
C GLY A 312 10.46 -8.60 -15.03
N ALA A 313 11.02 -8.01 -13.97
CA ALA A 313 12.39 -8.19 -13.53
C ALA A 313 12.50 -8.78 -12.13
N ILE A 314 13.64 -9.41 -11.87
CA ILE A 314 14.09 -9.75 -10.52
C ILE A 314 15.17 -8.75 -10.10
N LEU A 315 14.87 -7.97 -9.07
CA LEU A 315 15.69 -6.80 -8.69
C LEU A 315 16.43 -6.97 -7.37
N HIS A 316 16.36 -8.13 -6.72
CA HIS A 316 17.07 -8.46 -5.48
C HIS A 316 17.33 -9.97 -5.40
N ILE A 317 18.53 -10.37 -5.81
CA ILE A 317 19.00 -11.76 -5.81
C ILE A 317 20.52 -11.79 -5.72
N HIS A 318 21.05 -12.80 -5.05
CA HIS A 318 22.49 -12.93 -4.80
C HIS A 318 23.11 -13.91 -5.80
N SER A 319 24.34 -13.60 -6.26
CA SER A 319 25.00 -14.37 -7.31
C SER A 319 25.19 -15.85 -6.99
N ALA A 320 25.26 -16.19 -5.71
CA ALA A 320 25.41 -17.57 -5.26
C ALA A 320 24.10 -18.37 -5.27
N ALA A 321 22.95 -17.73 -5.46
CA ALA A 321 21.63 -18.35 -5.44
C ALA A 321 20.84 -18.16 -6.76
N LEU A 322 21.56 -18.08 -7.89
CA LEU A 322 20.94 -17.91 -9.21
C LEU A 322 20.26 -19.18 -9.75
N ALA A 323 20.76 -20.38 -9.41
CA ALA A 323 20.20 -21.63 -9.91
C ALA A 323 19.92 -22.64 -8.79
N SER A 324 18.87 -23.44 -8.98
CA SER A 324 18.38 -24.44 -8.03
C SER A 324 19.48 -25.37 -7.50
N VAL A 325 19.35 -25.80 -6.24
CA VAL A 325 20.26 -26.80 -5.63
C VAL A 325 20.28 -28.12 -6.40
N ASP A 326 19.18 -28.49 -7.06
CA ASP A 326 19.12 -29.67 -7.94
C ASP A 326 20.18 -29.63 -9.03
N TRP A 327 20.39 -28.48 -9.68
CA TRP A 327 21.41 -28.35 -10.70
C TRP A 327 22.83 -28.41 -10.10
N LEU A 328 23.05 -27.78 -8.93
CA LEU A 328 24.35 -27.85 -8.27
C LEU A 328 24.73 -29.30 -7.97
N VAL A 329 23.81 -30.06 -7.36
CA VAL A 329 24.07 -31.46 -7.00
C VAL A 329 24.08 -32.34 -8.25
N MET A 330 23.04 -32.33 -9.07
CA MET A 330 22.89 -33.31 -10.16
C MET A 330 23.72 -32.98 -11.41
N ASN A 331 24.24 -31.75 -11.54
CA ASN A 331 25.13 -31.37 -12.64
C ASN A 331 26.54 -31.04 -12.14
N ALA A 332 26.70 -29.98 -11.35
CA ALA A 332 28.03 -29.48 -11.02
C ALA A 332 28.86 -30.51 -10.26
N THR A 333 28.29 -31.16 -9.25
CA THR A 333 29.04 -32.15 -8.45
C THR A 333 29.29 -33.48 -9.18
N TYR A 334 28.67 -33.73 -10.34
CA TYR A 334 28.94 -34.90 -11.19
C TYR A 334 30.08 -34.67 -12.19
N ARG A 335 30.61 -33.44 -12.27
CA ARG A 335 31.74 -33.13 -13.15
C ARG A 335 33.04 -33.76 -12.63
N SER A 336 33.90 -34.18 -13.56
CA SER A 336 35.23 -34.71 -13.26
C SER A 336 36.06 -33.76 -12.39
N ASN A 337 36.97 -34.31 -11.59
CA ASN A 337 37.89 -33.55 -10.73
C ASN A 337 37.20 -32.77 -9.59
N CYS A 338 35.94 -33.08 -9.27
CA CYS A 338 35.25 -32.53 -8.12
C CYS A 338 35.64 -33.30 -6.85
N TYR A 339 36.24 -32.63 -5.88
CA TYR A 339 36.55 -33.17 -4.57
C TYR A 339 35.56 -32.68 -3.52
N ILE A 340 35.25 -33.54 -2.56
CA ILE A 340 34.49 -33.21 -1.36
C ILE A 340 35.36 -33.39 -0.12
N CYS A 341 35.05 -32.57 0.88
CA CYS A 341 35.56 -32.71 2.22
C CYS A 341 34.44 -32.46 3.22
N THR A 342 34.52 -33.08 4.39
CA THR A 342 33.56 -32.86 5.46
C THR A 342 34.30 -32.36 6.70
N LEU A 343 33.93 -31.18 7.18
CA LEU A 343 34.45 -30.61 8.42
C LEU A 343 33.26 -30.29 9.33
N ARG A 344 33.27 -30.86 10.54
CA ARG A 344 32.22 -30.62 11.57
C ARG A 344 30.78 -30.82 11.03
N GLY A 345 30.58 -31.83 10.19
CA GLY A 345 29.28 -32.13 9.59
C GLY A 345 28.89 -31.26 8.39
N ARG A 346 29.75 -30.32 7.95
CA ARG A 346 29.53 -29.48 6.78
C ARG A 346 30.40 -29.90 5.61
N VAL A 347 29.83 -29.88 4.41
CA VAL A 347 30.53 -30.24 3.18
C VAL A 347 31.27 -29.04 2.61
N ARG A 348 32.44 -29.28 2.02
CA ARG A 348 33.21 -28.33 1.22
C ARG A 348 33.55 -28.99 -0.10
N PHE A 349 33.59 -28.19 -1.16
CA PHE A 349 33.92 -28.68 -2.49
C PHE A 349 35.13 -27.97 -3.06
N LYS A 350 35.84 -28.64 -3.97
CA LYS A 350 36.91 -28.03 -4.75
C LYS A 350 37.13 -28.81 -6.03
N PHE A 351 37.23 -28.10 -7.15
CA PHE A 351 37.73 -28.67 -8.40
C PHE A 351 39.26 -28.58 -8.45
N SER A 352 39.93 -29.69 -8.75
CA SER A 352 41.40 -29.68 -8.86
C SER A 352 41.92 -30.81 -9.74
N ALA A 353 42.91 -30.54 -10.59
CA ALA A 353 43.55 -31.57 -11.40
C ALA A 353 44.38 -32.57 -10.58
N THR A 354 44.75 -32.19 -9.35
CA THR A 354 45.55 -32.99 -8.44
C THR A 354 44.88 -33.05 -7.07
N GLN A 355 45.36 -33.96 -6.21
CA GLN A 355 44.88 -34.06 -4.84
C GLN A 355 45.02 -32.70 -4.13
N PRO A 356 43.91 -32.09 -3.65
CA PRO A 356 44.00 -30.78 -3.03
C PRO A 356 44.81 -30.80 -1.73
N LEU A 357 45.59 -29.74 -1.51
CA LEU A 357 46.38 -29.58 -0.29
C LEU A 357 45.50 -29.63 0.96
N GLN A 358 45.93 -30.43 1.93
CA GLN A 358 45.31 -30.49 3.25
C GLN A 358 45.56 -29.18 4.00
N ARG A 359 44.51 -28.65 4.61
CA ARG A 359 44.54 -27.41 5.39
C ARG A 359 43.75 -27.63 6.69
N SER A 360 43.94 -26.75 7.67
CA SER A 360 43.19 -26.81 8.95
C SER A 360 41.67 -26.80 8.76
N ASN A 361 41.17 -26.22 7.66
CA ASN A 361 39.76 -26.15 7.30
C ASN A 361 39.26 -27.34 6.45
N CYS A 362 40.16 -28.23 6.02
CA CYS A 362 39.82 -29.51 5.40
C CYS A 362 41.06 -30.40 5.32
N THR A 363 41.05 -31.50 6.08
CA THR A 363 42.18 -32.42 6.20
C THR A 363 42.10 -33.61 5.24
N GLU A 364 40.90 -33.99 4.76
CA GLU A 364 40.71 -35.16 3.91
C GLU A 364 39.82 -34.85 2.70
N TRP A 365 40.45 -34.49 1.59
CA TRP A 365 39.77 -34.34 0.30
C TRP A 365 39.62 -35.71 -0.37
N ARG A 366 38.39 -36.03 -0.79
CA ARG A 366 38.07 -37.27 -1.50
C ARG A 366 37.42 -36.93 -2.82
N LEU A 367 37.79 -37.65 -3.89
CA LEU A 367 37.16 -37.46 -5.18
C LEU A 367 35.69 -37.87 -5.07
N LEU A 368 34.79 -37.02 -5.55
CA LEU A 368 33.35 -37.19 -5.31
C LEU A 368 32.78 -38.42 -6.04
N GLU A 369 33.36 -38.77 -7.19
CA GLU A 369 33.10 -40.02 -7.92
C GLU A 369 33.43 -41.26 -7.08
N ASP A 370 34.57 -41.26 -6.38
CA ASP A 370 34.97 -42.34 -5.48
C ASP A 370 34.04 -42.44 -4.26
N VAL A 371 33.59 -41.30 -3.74
CA VAL A 371 32.65 -41.28 -2.62
C VAL A 371 31.28 -41.84 -3.05
N ARG A 372 30.79 -41.47 -4.23
CA ARG A 372 29.53 -42.01 -4.79
C ARG A 372 29.61 -43.51 -5.06
N SER A 373 30.68 -43.99 -5.68
CA SER A 373 30.83 -45.43 -5.95
C SER A 373 30.88 -46.29 -4.68
N LYS A 374 31.25 -45.70 -3.55
CA LYS A 374 31.33 -46.36 -2.24
C LYS A 374 30.13 -46.09 -1.32
N SER A 375 29.14 -45.27 -1.72
CA SER A 375 28.06 -44.84 -0.81
C SER A 375 26.97 -45.89 -0.59
N GLY A 376 26.87 -46.92 -1.43
CA GLY A 376 25.83 -47.96 -1.38
C GLY A 376 24.45 -47.50 -1.87
N ASP A 377 24.06 -46.25 -1.57
CA ASP A 377 22.89 -45.57 -2.13
C ASP A 377 23.29 -44.17 -2.60
N VAL A 378 23.40 -43.99 -3.92
CA VAL A 378 23.81 -42.72 -4.53
C VAL A 378 22.69 -41.68 -4.42
N SER A 379 21.42 -42.10 -4.50
CA SER A 379 20.28 -41.17 -4.42
C SER A 379 20.14 -40.58 -3.03
N ALA A 380 20.27 -41.40 -1.98
CA ALA A 380 20.29 -40.91 -0.60
C ALA A 380 21.49 -39.99 -0.34
N PHE A 381 22.66 -40.32 -0.90
CA PHE A 381 23.84 -39.47 -0.80
C PHE A 381 23.63 -38.11 -1.47
N ASP A 382 23.12 -38.05 -2.69
CA ASP A 382 22.85 -36.78 -3.38
C ASP A 382 21.80 -35.94 -2.64
N LYS A 383 20.74 -36.56 -2.11
CA LYS A 383 19.78 -35.86 -1.23
C LYS A 383 20.44 -35.31 0.03
N SER A 384 21.42 -36.00 0.59
CA SER A 384 22.19 -35.50 1.74
C SER A 384 23.04 -34.28 1.37
N LEU A 385 23.56 -34.20 0.14
CA LEU A 385 24.25 -33.02 -0.37
C LEU A 385 23.28 -31.85 -0.55
N MET A 386 22.10 -32.10 -1.11
CA MET A 386 21.05 -31.08 -1.25
C MET A 386 20.67 -30.48 0.11
N ARG A 387 20.48 -31.32 1.13
CA ARG A 387 20.20 -30.88 2.52
C ARG A 387 21.37 -30.08 3.12
N ASN A 388 22.60 -30.33 2.71
CA ASN A 388 23.77 -29.58 3.17
C ASN A 388 23.94 -28.22 2.48
N LEU A 389 23.36 -28.06 1.30
CA LEU A 389 23.46 -26.86 0.45
C LEU A 389 22.18 -26.00 0.46
N THR A 390 21.26 -26.30 1.37
CA THR A 390 20.03 -25.54 1.61
C THR A 390 19.78 -25.42 3.10
N LEU A 391 18.87 -24.53 3.48
CA LEU A 391 18.29 -24.47 4.82
C LEU A 391 17.14 -25.47 4.99
N PHE A 392 16.79 -26.26 3.96
CA PHE A 392 15.67 -27.17 4.03
C PHE A 392 15.84 -28.20 5.15
N THR A 393 14.82 -28.30 5.98
CA THR A 393 14.67 -29.30 7.03
C THR A 393 13.18 -29.56 7.26
N GLU A 394 12.86 -30.77 7.73
CA GLU A 394 11.47 -31.18 7.96
C GLU A 394 10.84 -30.41 9.13
N ASP A 395 11.65 -30.05 10.15
CA ASP A 395 11.20 -29.24 11.28
C ASP A 395 12.11 -28.04 11.56
N PRO A 396 11.89 -26.90 10.87
CA PRO A 396 12.77 -25.73 10.95
C PRO A 396 12.73 -25.02 12.30
N ASP A 397 11.63 -25.11 13.03
CA ASP A 397 11.52 -24.49 14.36
C ASP A 397 12.41 -25.20 15.40
N VAL A 398 12.61 -26.51 15.23
CA VAL A 398 13.53 -27.31 16.07
C VAL A 398 14.98 -27.20 15.59
N ALA A 399 15.20 -27.21 14.28
CA ALA A 399 16.54 -27.13 13.71
C ALA A 399 17.17 -25.74 13.87
N TYR A 400 16.34 -24.69 13.80
CA TYR A 400 16.75 -23.30 13.92
C TYR A 400 15.86 -22.57 14.94
N PRO A 401 16.11 -22.74 16.25
CA PRO A 401 15.31 -22.08 17.28
C PRO A 401 15.42 -20.55 17.26
N THR A 402 16.57 -20.01 16.85
CA THR A 402 16.85 -18.56 16.87
C THR A 402 17.28 -18.02 15.49
N GLN A 403 17.18 -16.69 15.33
CA GLN A 403 17.75 -15.99 14.16
C GLN A 403 19.28 -16.22 14.05
N ASP A 404 19.99 -16.23 15.18
CA ASP A 404 21.44 -16.49 15.21
C ASP A 404 21.79 -17.85 14.61
N GLU A 405 21.05 -18.89 14.96
CA GLU A 405 21.31 -20.24 14.47
C GLU A 405 21.02 -20.37 12.98
N VAL A 406 19.90 -19.84 12.48
CA VAL A 406 19.61 -19.91 11.04
C VAL A 406 20.63 -19.12 10.24
N TRP A 407 21.00 -17.91 10.67
CA TRP A 407 22.04 -17.10 10.01
C TRP A 407 23.40 -17.78 10.01
N ASN A 408 23.79 -18.40 11.12
CA ASN A 408 25.04 -19.17 11.19
C ASN A 408 25.05 -20.31 10.17
N GLN A 409 23.93 -20.99 9.93
CA GLN A 409 23.86 -22.03 8.90
C GLN A 409 23.80 -21.46 7.49
N PHE A 410 23.07 -20.37 7.30
CA PHE A 410 22.93 -19.65 6.03
C PHE A 410 24.30 -19.22 5.48
N GLU A 411 25.11 -18.54 6.28
CA GLU A 411 26.48 -18.13 5.93
C GLU A 411 27.39 -19.33 5.60
N GLN A 412 27.30 -20.40 6.38
CA GLN A 412 28.11 -21.61 6.14
C GLN A 412 27.74 -22.33 4.83
N ILE A 413 26.49 -22.21 4.37
CA ILE A 413 26.06 -22.77 3.09
C ILE A 413 26.71 -22.03 1.93
N PHE A 414 26.80 -20.68 1.97
CA PHE A 414 27.50 -19.91 0.94
C PHE A 414 28.96 -20.34 0.78
N ASP A 415 29.68 -20.51 1.90
CA ASP A 415 31.05 -21.02 1.86
C ASP A 415 31.12 -22.42 1.19
N SER A 416 30.13 -23.27 1.42
CA SER A 416 30.06 -24.62 0.88
C SER A 416 29.83 -24.60 -0.63
N ILE A 417 28.85 -23.81 -1.08
CA ILE A 417 28.50 -23.63 -2.49
C ILE A 417 29.64 -22.93 -3.24
N SER A 418 30.36 -22.00 -2.60
CA SER A 418 31.46 -21.23 -3.21
C SER A 418 32.53 -22.13 -3.85
N GLY A 419 32.81 -23.28 -3.24
CA GLY A 419 33.75 -24.27 -3.74
C GLY A 419 33.33 -24.88 -5.08
N LEU A 420 32.02 -24.95 -5.36
CA LEU A 420 31.48 -25.40 -6.64
C LEU A 420 31.41 -24.24 -7.63
N ILE A 421 30.71 -23.15 -7.28
CA ILE A 421 30.35 -22.10 -8.23
C ILE A 421 31.53 -21.21 -8.62
N ASN A 422 32.59 -21.12 -7.80
CA ASN A 422 33.76 -20.31 -8.14
C ASN A 422 34.76 -21.02 -9.05
N TYR A 423 34.50 -22.26 -9.48
CA TYR A 423 35.29 -22.91 -10.52
C TYR A 423 34.86 -22.40 -11.90
N ALA A 424 35.78 -21.85 -12.69
CA ALA A 424 35.45 -21.04 -13.86
C ALA A 424 34.46 -21.65 -14.89
N PRO A 425 34.54 -22.95 -15.26
CA PRO A 425 33.54 -23.58 -16.12
C PRO A 425 32.17 -23.70 -15.44
N VAL A 426 32.14 -24.07 -14.15
CA VAL A 426 30.89 -24.17 -13.40
C VAL A 426 30.26 -22.80 -13.21
N PHE A 427 31.06 -21.75 -12.97
CA PHE A 427 30.58 -20.38 -12.84
C PHE A 427 29.75 -19.94 -14.06
N LYS A 428 30.28 -20.16 -15.27
CA LYS A 428 29.60 -19.79 -16.52
C LYS A 428 28.30 -20.57 -16.72
N ASP A 429 28.34 -21.88 -16.50
CA ASP A 429 27.17 -22.73 -16.68
C ASP A 429 26.11 -22.49 -15.60
N TYR A 430 26.52 -22.18 -14.36
CA TYR A 430 25.64 -21.83 -13.26
C TYR A 430 24.89 -20.54 -13.55
N LEU A 431 25.61 -19.52 -14.03
CA LEU A 431 24.99 -18.27 -14.46
C LEU A 431 23.99 -18.51 -15.60
N TYR A 432 24.40 -19.22 -16.66
CA TYR A 432 23.50 -19.52 -17.78
C TYR A 432 22.26 -20.29 -17.32
N GLN A 433 22.43 -21.30 -16.46
CA GLN A 433 21.33 -22.08 -15.91
C GLN A 433 20.38 -21.21 -15.08
N GLY A 434 20.90 -20.28 -14.27
CA GLY A 434 20.10 -19.35 -13.50
C GLY A 434 19.26 -18.46 -14.41
N LEU A 435 19.85 -17.91 -15.48
CA LEU A 435 19.10 -17.15 -16.49
C LEU A 435 18.01 -17.99 -17.16
N LEU A 436 18.31 -19.24 -17.49
CA LEU A 436 17.33 -20.16 -18.07
C LEU A 436 16.16 -20.43 -17.10
N GLN A 437 16.44 -20.61 -15.81
CA GLN A 437 15.40 -20.83 -14.80
C GLN A 437 14.54 -19.58 -14.58
N LEU A 438 15.14 -18.39 -14.55
CA LEU A 438 14.41 -17.13 -14.49
C LEU A 438 13.55 -16.90 -15.74
N TYR A 439 14.11 -17.17 -16.93
CA TYR A 439 13.39 -17.05 -18.20
C TYR A 439 12.20 -18.02 -18.28
N ASN A 440 12.38 -19.27 -17.85
CA ASN A 440 11.31 -20.27 -17.77
C ASN A 440 10.21 -19.89 -16.76
N ASP A 441 10.54 -19.04 -15.79
CA ASP A 441 9.58 -18.43 -14.87
C ASP A 441 9.06 -17.06 -15.38
N ASN A 442 9.21 -16.75 -16.67
CA ASN A 442 8.76 -15.52 -17.33
C ASN A 442 9.30 -14.22 -16.70
N ILE A 443 10.59 -14.21 -16.39
CA ILE A 443 11.35 -13.03 -15.92
C ILE A 443 12.38 -12.67 -17.00
N LEU A 444 12.40 -11.40 -17.41
CA LEU A 444 13.16 -10.96 -18.59
C LEU A 444 14.35 -10.04 -18.27
N TYR A 445 14.52 -9.64 -17.02
CA TYR A 445 15.63 -8.78 -16.58
C TYR A 445 16.06 -9.15 -15.16
N LEU A 446 17.35 -8.99 -14.88
CA LEU A 446 17.99 -9.38 -13.61
C LEU A 446 18.95 -8.29 -13.14
N GLU A 447 18.85 -7.88 -11.88
CA GLU A 447 19.93 -7.17 -11.16
C GLU A 447 20.46 -8.04 -10.02
N VAL A 448 21.71 -8.49 -10.15
CA VAL A 448 22.33 -9.45 -9.22
C VAL A 448 23.31 -8.77 -8.27
N ARG A 449 23.23 -9.07 -6.97
CA ARG A 449 24.28 -8.73 -5.99
C ARG A 449 25.42 -9.72 -6.13
N ALA A 450 26.58 -9.23 -6.55
CA ALA A 450 27.77 -10.06 -6.75
C ALA A 450 28.88 -9.67 -5.77
N GLY A 451 29.22 -10.62 -4.88
CA GLY A 451 30.25 -10.42 -3.87
C GLY A 451 31.68 -10.39 -4.43
N GLN A 452 32.65 -10.33 -3.50
CA GLN A 452 34.08 -10.19 -3.80
C GLN A 452 34.82 -11.52 -4.10
N SER A 453 34.08 -12.60 -4.33
CA SER A 453 34.65 -13.92 -4.63
C SER A 453 35.56 -13.92 -5.86
N LYS A 454 36.69 -14.64 -5.77
CA LYS A 454 37.62 -14.86 -6.89
C LYS A 454 37.30 -16.18 -7.58
N ILE A 455 37.28 -16.17 -8.89
CA ILE A 455 37.07 -17.36 -9.70
C ILE A 455 38.40 -18.08 -9.91
N TYR A 456 38.41 -19.40 -9.72
CA TYR A 456 39.61 -20.21 -9.78
C TYR A 456 39.61 -21.19 -10.97
N LYS A 457 40.81 -21.54 -11.41
CA LYS A 457 41.11 -22.50 -12.47
C LYS A 457 41.40 -23.88 -11.87
N LEU A 458 41.40 -24.90 -12.72
CA LEU A 458 41.62 -26.29 -12.29
C LEU A 458 43.01 -26.52 -11.65
N ASP A 459 44.00 -25.72 -12.03
CA ASP A 459 45.37 -25.73 -11.46
C ASP A 459 45.48 -25.03 -10.09
N GLY A 460 44.39 -24.41 -9.60
CA GLY A 460 44.33 -23.68 -8.34
C GLY A 460 44.74 -22.21 -8.41
N THR A 461 45.09 -21.69 -9.59
CA THR A 461 45.30 -20.25 -9.80
C THR A 461 43.97 -19.51 -9.94
N PHE A 462 43.97 -18.20 -9.71
CA PHE A 462 42.77 -17.36 -9.77
C PHE A 462 42.79 -16.45 -10.99
N TYR A 463 41.61 -16.15 -11.52
CA TYR A 463 41.41 -15.00 -12.40
C TYR A 463 41.36 -13.70 -11.59
N ASP A 464 41.57 -12.58 -12.26
CA ASP A 464 41.29 -11.27 -11.71
C ASP A 464 39.77 -11.01 -11.62
N ARG A 465 39.39 -9.88 -11.02
CA ARG A 465 37.99 -9.48 -10.84
C ARG A 465 37.34 -9.04 -12.15
N GLU A 466 38.12 -8.49 -13.08
CA GLU A 466 37.64 -8.09 -14.40
C GLU A 466 37.11 -9.28 -15.20
N TRP A 467 37.77 -10.44 -15.10
CA TRP A 467 37.30 -11.68 -15.72
C TRP A 467 35.87 -12.04 -15.29
N ASN A 468 35.48 -11.82 -14.03
CA ASN A 468 34.13 -12.11 -13.56
C ASN A 468 33.09 -11.27 -14.30
N ILE A 469 33.35 -9.97 -14.46
CA ILE A 469 32.48 -9.04 -15.19
C ILE A 469 32.38 -9.46 -16.65
N GLN A 470 33.51 -9.83 -17.27
CA GLN A 470 33.54 -10.34 -18.63
C GLN A 470 32.77 -11.66 -18.79
N ALA A 471 32.83 -12.56 -17.81
CA ALA A 471 32.04 -13.78 -17.82
C ALA A 471 30.54 -13.49 -17.79
N TYR A 472 30.09 -12.57 -16.92
CA TYR A 472 28.71 -12.10 -16.92
C TYR A 472 28.29 -11.51 -18.27
N LYS A 473 29.11 -10.63 -18.86
CA LYS A 473 28.86 -10.02 -20.18
C LYS A 473 28.73 -11.08 -21.28
N ASN A 474 29.67 -12.03 -21.32
CA ASN A 474 29.72 -13.04 -22.38
C ASN A 474 28.55 -14.02 -22.29
N VAL A 475 28.23 -14.51 -21.09
CA VAL A 475 27.08 -15.40 -20.88
C VAL A 475 25.77 -14.67 -21.19
N THR A 476 25.64 -13.41 -20.77
CA THR A 476 24.44 -12.59 -21.10
C THR A 476 24.31 -12.38 -22.60
N LYS A 477 25.41 -12.09 -23.30
CA LYS A 477 25.40 -11.92 -24.76
C LYS A 477 24.97 -13.21 -25.46
N GLN A 478 25.49 -14.35 -25.01
CA GLN A 478 25.07 -15.66 -25.52
C GLN A 478 23.58 -15.90 -25.24
N PHE A 479 23.14 -15.68 -24.01
CA PHE A 479 21.75 -15.92 -23.62
C PHE A 479 20.77 -15.06 -24.43
N LYS A 480 21.07 -13.76 -24.62
CA LYS A 480 20.27 -12.86 -25.46
C LYS A 480 20.26 -13.25 -26.94
N TRP A 481 21.31 -13.88 -27.43
CA TRP A 481 21.34 -14.38 -28.80
C TRP A 481 20.38 -15.57 -28.98
N GLU A 482 20.30 -16.44 -27.97
CA GLU A 482 19.43 -17.61 -27.96
C GLU A 482 17.98 -17.27 -27.54
N HIS A 483 17.79 -16.20 -26.75
CA HIS A 483 16.53 -15.68 -26.24
C HIS A 483 16.40 -14.17 -26.51
N PRO A 484 16.04 -13.74 -27.74
CA PRO A 484 16.09 -12.33 -28.15
C PRO A 484 15.17 -11.37 -27.39
N ASP A 485 14.14 -11.89 -26.72
CA ASP A 485 13.20 -11.16 -25.87
C ASP A 485 13.73 -10.93 -24.43
N PHE A 486 14.80 -11.63 -24.03
CA PHE A 486 15.48 -11.37 -22.76
C PHE A 486 16.21 -10.02 -22.80
N ILE A 487 15.95 -9.16 -21.81
CA ILE A 487 16.45 -7.79 -21.79
C ILE A 487 17.94 -7.75 -21.44
N GLY A 488 18.36 -8.52 -20.45
CA GLY A 488 19.75 -8.60 -20.01
C GLY A 488 19.90 -8.63 -18.50
N ILE A 489 21.11 -8.32 -18.04
CA ILE A 489 21.44 -8.30 -16.62
C ILE A 489 22.22 -7.03 -16.27
N ARG A 490 22.16 -6.65 -15.00
CA ARG A 490 23.15 -5.78 -14.36
C ARG A 490 23.65 -6.36 -13.06
N ILE A 491 24.81 -5.88 -12.63
CA ILE A 491 25.54 -6.33 -11.46
C ILE A 491 25.61 -5.17 -10.47
N ILE A 492 25.22 -5.45 -9.24
CA ILE A 492 25.44 -4.60 -8.08
C ILE A 492 26.60 -5.25 -7.32
N LEU A 493 27.77 -4.60 -7.31
CA LEU A 493 28.92 -5.14 -6.60
C LEU A 493 28.70 -4.98 -5.09
N SER A 494 28.95 -6.04 -4.33
CA SER A 494 28.69 -6.04 -2.90
C SER A 494 29.89 -6.49 -2.07
N ILE A 495 29.92 -6.03 -0.82
CA ILE A 495 30.87 -6.50 0.19
C ILE A 495 30.14 -6.80 1.50
N HIS A 496 30.62 -7.82 2.21
CA HIS A 496 30.06 -8.20 3.49
C HIS A 496 30.29 -7.12 4.55
N ARG A 497 29.26 -6.76 5.32
CA ARG A 497 29.29 -5.63 6.26
C ARG A 497 30.08 -5.85 7.56
N SER A 498 30.52 -7.08 7.82
CA SER A 498 31.42 -7.38 8.96
C SER A 498 32.88 -6.96 8.74
N VAL A 499 33.24 -6.49 7.54
CA VAL A 499 34.61 -6.01 7.26
C VAL A 499 34.86 -4.60 7.81
N ASN A 500 36.13 -4.20 7.84
CA ASN A 500 36.50 -2.85 8.27
C ASN A 500 36.22 -1.77 7.21
N THR A 501 36.18 -0.51 7.63
CA THR A 501 35.90 0.66 6.78
C THR A 501 36.86 0.79 5.59
N THR A 502 38.14 0.43 5.77
CA THR A 502 39.13 0.45 4.67
C THR A 502 38.76 -0.53 3.56
N SER A 503 38.29 -1.72 3.91
CA SER A 503 37.88 -2.73 2.93
C SER A 503 36.64 -2.29 2.15
N VAL A 504 35.67 -1.65 2.83
CA VAL A 504 34.50 -1.05 2.16
C VAL A 504 34.94 0.07 1.22
N LYS A 505 35.82 0.98 1.66
CA LYS A 505 36.34 2.06 0.81
C LYS A 505 37.04 1.52 -0.45
N ASN A 506 37.87 0.50 -0.30
CA ASN A 506 38.54 -0.15 -1.43
C ASN A 506 37.54 -0.79 -2.41
N ALA A 507 36.48 -1.43 -1.90
CA ALA A 507 35.44 -2.01 -2.75
C ALA A 507 34.63 -0.94 -3.50
N ILE A 508 34.38 0.22 -2.88
CA ILE A 508 33.74 1.37 -3.52
C ILE A 508 34.63 1.94 -4.63
N MET A 509 35.93 2.12 -4.35
CA MET A 509 36.91 2.57 -5.34
C MET A 509 36.94 1.64 -6.56
N GLU A 510 37.00 0.33 -6.32
CA GLU A 510 36.96 -0.69 -7.37
C GLU A 510 35.63 -0.62 -8.15
N THR A 511 34.51 -0.43 -7.46
CA THR A 511 33.19 -0.35 -8.11
C THR A 511 33.08 0.88 -9.01
N ILE A 512 33.58 2.03 -8.59
CA ILE A 512 33.64 3.25 -9.43
C ILE A 512 34.46 2.99 -10.69
N GLU A 513 35.59 2.30 -10.56
CA GLU A 513 36.44 2.00 -11.70
C GLU A 513 35.77 1.04 -12.69
N PHE A 514 35.19 -0.05 -12.19
CA PHE A 514 34.44 -0.97 -13.05
C PHE A 514 33.18 -0.33 -13.64
N GLN A 515 32.53 0.60 -12.95
CA GLN A 515 31.40 1.33 -13.51
C GLN A 515 31.80 2.24 -14.67
N LYS A 516 33.00 2.83 -14.63
CA LYS A 516 33.55 3.61 -15.77
C LYS A 516 33.89 2.72 -16.96
N GLN A 517 34.48 1.55 -16.71
CA GLN A 517 34.90 0.62 -17.76
C GLN A 517 33.73 -0.17 -18.36
N TYR A 518 32.71 -0.48 -17.55
CA TYR A 518 31.60 -1.36 -17.88
C TYR A 518 30.23 -0.77 -17.48
N PRO A 519 29.90 0.46 -17.93
CA PRO A 519 28.70 1.18 -17.50
C PRO A 519 27.38 0.50 -17.92
N GLU A 520 27.42 -0.38 -18.92
CA GLU A 520 26.26 -1.13 -19.39
C GLU A 520 25.82 -2.22 -18.42
N ILE A 521 26.76 -2.77 -17.63
CA ILE A 521 26.51 -3.92 -16.75
C ILE A 521 26.65 -3.58 -15.26
N ILE A 522 27.50 -2.64 -14.85
CA ILE A 522 27.65 -2.27 -13.43
C ILE A 522 26.60 -1.23 -13.04
N ALA A 523 25.64 -1.64 -12.21
CA ALA A 523 24.59 -0.77 -11.71
C ALA A 523 25.07 0.09 -10.53
N GLY A 524 25.84 -0.47 -9.61
CA GLY A 524 26.27 0.24 -8.40
C GLY A 524 26.78 -0.69 -7.30
N PHE A 525 26.57 -0.27 -6.05
CA PHE A 525 27.16 -0.88 -4.86
C PHE A 525 26.15 -1.21 -3.75
N ASP A 526 26.45 -2.25 -2.97
CA ASP A 526 25.64 -2.70 -1.82
C ASP A 526 26.49 -3.27 -0.66
N LEU A 527 25.93 -3.25 0.55
CA LEU A 527 26.47 -3.88 1.74
C LEU A 527 25.58 -5.07 2.10
N VAL A 528 26.16 -6.27 2.21
CA VAL A 528 25.42 -7.52 2.42
C VAL A 528 25.83 -8.24 3.70
N GLY A 529 25.14 -9.33 4.02
CA GLY A 529 25.35 -10.13 5.24
C GLY A 529 24.45 -9.67 6.38
N ARG A 530 24.41 -10.46 7.45
CA ARG A 530 23.51 -10.22 8.57
C ARG A 530 23.61 -8.80 9.11
N GLU A 531 22.49 -8.09 9.12
CA GLU A 531 22.41 -6.69 9.59
C GLU A 531 22.48 -6.58 11.12
N ASP A 532 21.74 -7.43 11.82
CA ASP A 532 21.75 -7.51 13.28
C ASP A 532 23.14 -7.89 13.82
N GLY A 533 23.64 -7.09 14.77
CA GLY A 533 24.93 -7.31 15.42
C GLY A 533 26.15 -6.97 14.57
N ALA A 534 25.96 -6.41 13.36
CA ALA A 534 27.04 -5.98 12.48
C ALA A 534 27.16 -4.44 12.37
N ASN A 535 28.05 -3.97 11.50
CA ASN A 535 28.24 -2.54 11.29
C ASN A 535 27.08 -1.91 10.52
N SER A 536 26.61 -0.75 11.02
CA SER A 536 25.57 0.07 10.36
C SER A 536 26.10 0.77 9.12
N ILE A 537 25.18 1.27 8.28
CA ILE A 537 25.51 2.13 7.14
C ILE A 537 26.22 3.40 7.66
N TRP A 538 25.73 3.99 8.75
CA TRP A 538 26.35 5.17 9.36
C TRP A 538 27.78 4.94 9.87
N TYR A 539 28.11 3.73 10.32
CA TYR A 539 29.47 3.35 10.69
C TYR A 539 30.43 3.53 9.49
N PHE A 540 29.98 3.20 8.28
CA PHE A 540 30.76 3.32 7.05
C PHE A 540 30.66 4.68 6.35
N ARG A 541 30.04 5.70 6.96
CA ARG A 541 29.75 7.00 6.32
C ARG A 541 30.95 7.63 5.59
N ASP A 542 32.16 7.52 6.13
CA ASP A 542 33.36 8.10 5.51
C ASP A 542 33.77 7.33 4.24
N ALA A 543 33.63 6.00 4.25
CA ALA A 543 33.86 5.18 3.06
C ALA A 543 32.75 5.42 2.01
N LEU A 544 31.49 5.44 2.45
CA LEU A 544 30.32 5.65 1.59
C LEU A 544 30.24 7.07 1.00
N SER A 545 30.90 8.05 1.61
CA SER A 545 31.00 9.43 1.10
C SER A 545 32.11 9.61 0.06
N TYR A 546 32.99 8.63 -0.12
CA TYR A 546 34.11 8.70 -1.05
C TYR A 546 33.71 9.06 -2.50
N PRO A 547 32.63 8.51 -3.10
CA PRO A 547 32.22 8.91 -4.45
C PRO A 547 31.98 10.42 -4.57
N THR A 548 31.38 11.03 -3.55
CA THR A 548 31.16 12.49 -3.49
C THR A 548 32.47 13.25 -3.42
N GLU A 549 33.44 12.78 -2.62
CA GLU A 549 34.78 13.38 -2.51
C GLU A 549 35.50 13.43 -3.86
N VAL A 550 35.39 12.36 -4.66
CA VAL A 550 36.03 12.25 -5.98
C VAL A 550 35.13 12.65 -7.14
N LYS A 551 33.97 13.27 -6.87
CA LYS A 551 32.97 13.68 -7.86
C LYS A 551 32.52 12.55 -8.81
N ALA A 552 32.53 11.31 -8.34
CA ALA A 552 32.01 10.15 -9.06
C ALA A 552 30.54 9.91 -8.72
N LYS A 553 29.74 9.54 -9.74
CA LYS A 553 28.37 9.10 -9.54
C LYS A 553 28.35 7.60 -9.27
N LEU A 554 27.99 7.19 -8.07
CA LEU A 554 27.77 5.80 -7.70
C LEU A 554 26.36 5.64 -7.15
N ALA A 555 25.59 4.71 -7.71
CA ALA A 555 24.28 4.36 -7.17
C ALA A 555 24.44 3.32 -6.05
N TYR A 556 23.66 3.48 -4.99
CA TYR A 556 23.59 2.51 -3.89
C TYR A 556 22.27 1.74 -3.93
N PHE A 557 22.31 0.50 -3.44
CA PHE A 557 21.18 -0.43 -3.39
C PHE A 557 21.11 -1.15 -2.04
N PHE A 558 21.31 -0.40 -0.96
CA PHE A 558 21.57 -0.94 0.37
C PHE A 558 20.50 -1.90 0.87
N HIS A 559 20.91 -3.05 1.37
CA HIS A 559 20.16 -3.77 2.39
C HIS A 559 20.00 -2.88 3.62
N ALA A 560 18.77 -2.65 4.06
CA ALA A 560 18.51 -1.83 5.22
C ALA A 560 17.18 -2.17 5.90
N GLY A 561 17.23 -2.30 7.23
CA GLY A 561 16.08 -2.56 8.08
C GLY A 561 15.54 -3.97 7.93
N GLU A 562 16.39 -4.95 7.62
CA GLU A 562 16.05 -6.38 7.66
C GLU A 562 16.20 -6.89 9.11
N THR A 563 15.26 -6.49 9.96
CA THR A 563 15.31 -6.75 11.40
C THR A 563 13.92 -6.67 12.05
N ASP A 564 13.71 -7.43 13.12
CA ASP A 564 12.56 -7.31 14.01
C ASP A 564 12.84 -6.39 15.21
N LEU A 565 14.07 -5.89 15.35
CA LEU A 565 14.44 -4.89 16.34
C LEU A 565 13.86 -3.51 15.97
N TYR A 566 13.55 -2.71 17.00
CA TYR A 566 12.97 -1.37 16.83
C TYR A 566 13.69 -0.33 17.70
N GLY A 567 14.01 0.81 17.09
CA GLY A 567 14.67 1.93 17.76
C GLY A 567 16.17 1.76 17.94
N THR A 568 16.78 0.82 17.22
CA THR A 568 18.21 0.48 17.25
C THR A 568 18.96 1.10 16.07
N ASP A 569 20.28 0.93 16.00
CA ASP A 569 21.06 1.41 14.86
C ASP A 569 20.83 0.56 13.59
N VAL A 570 20.25 -0.64 13.72
CA VAL A 570 19.99 -1.58 12.64
C VAL A 570 18.79 -1.11 11.80
N ASP A 571 17.63 -0.90 12.41
CA ASP A 571 16.44 -0.37 11.72
C ASP A 571 16.60 1.09 11.27
N ARG A 572 17.49 1.86 11.91
CA ARG A 572 17.90 3.21 11.45
C ARG A 572 18.69 3.20 10.14
N ASN A 573 19.26 2.06 9.72
CA ASN A 573 19.91 1.95 8.40
C ASN A 573 18.96 2.33 7.27
N ILE A 574 17.64 2.20 7.45
CA ILE A 574 16.65 2.67 6.47
C ILE A 574 16.80 4.17 6.22
N LEU A 575 16.91 4.97 7.30
CA LEU A 575 17.07 6.41 7.18
C LEU A 575 18.44 6.77 6.62
N ASP A 576 19.49 6.09 7.07
CA ASP A 576 20.85 6.30 6.56
C ASP A 576 20.95 5.99 5.07
N ALA A 577 20.34 4.90 4.60
CA ALA A 577 20.27 4.55 3.19
C ALA A 577 19.60 5.66 2.37
N LEU A 578 18.53 6.28 2.88
CA LEU A 578 17.88 7.43 2.24
C LEU A 578 18.79 8.67 2.25
N LEU A 579 19.53 8.94 3.34
CA LEU A 579 20.49 10.05 3.40
C LEU A 579 21.65 9.88 2.40
N PHE A 580 22.05 8.65 2.12
CA PHE A 580 23.02 8.32 1.07
C PHE A 580 22.40 8.24 -0.34
N ASN A 581 21.14 8.69 -0.52
CA ASN A 581 20.43 8.69 -1.80
C ASN A 581 20.41 7.31 -2.47
N THR A 582 20.15 6.25 -1.68
CA THR A 582 19.98 4.90 -2.22
C THR A 582 18.90 4.88 -3.32
N THR A 583 19.13 4.10 -4.36
CA THR A 583 18.19 3.96 -5.49
C THR A 583 17.03 3.05 -5.11
N ARG A 584 17.30 1.99 -4.34
CA ARG A 584 16.31 1.06 -3.77
C ARG A 584 16.78 0.62 -2.37
N ILE A 585 15.85 0.13 -1.56
CA ILE A 585 16.13 -0.43 -0.23
C ILE A 585 15.89 -1.94 -0.28
N GLY A 586 16.94 -2.73 -0.01
CA GLY A 586 16.83 -4.17 0.16
C GLY A 586 16.05 -4.50 1.43
N HIS A 587 15.01 -5.34 1.30
CA HIS A 587 14.02 -5.70 2.31
C HIS A 587 13.16 -4.52 2.80
N GLY A 588 13.73 -3.58 3.56
CA GLY A 588 12.98 -2.52 4.22
C GLY A 588 11.92 -3.07 5.19
N PHE A 589 12.19 -4.22 5.83
CA PHE A 589 11.23 -4.94 6.67
C PHE A 589 10.71 -4.05 7.81
N ALA A 590 11.59 -3.32 8.48
CA ALA A 590 11.23 -2.41 9.57
C ALA A 590 10.57 -1.08 9.10
N LEU A 591 10.46 -0.80 7.79
CA LEU A 591 10.02 0.51 7.28
C LEU A 591 8.64 0.94 7.78
N ALA A 592 7.72 -0.01 7.96
CA ALA A 592 6.37 0.27 8.46
C ALA A 592 6.38 0.94 9.85
N HIS A 593 7.41 0.68 10.67
CA HIS A 593 7.57 1.26 11.99
C HIS A 593 8.18 2.67 11.99
N HIS A 594 8.63 3.17 10.83
CA HIS A 594 9.33 4.45 10.68
C HIS A 594 8.54 5.42 9.79
N PRO A 595 7.51 6.11 10.32
CA PRO A 595 6.60 6.93 9.50
C PRO A 595 7.32 8.03 8.70
N LEU A 596 8.34 8.67 9.27
CA LEU A 596 9.15 9.67 8.56
C LEU A 596 9.97 9.05 7.43
N ALA A 597 10.66 7.93 7.68
CA ALA A 597 11.45 7.26 6.64
C ALA A 597 10.55 6.72 5.52
N LYS A 598 9.39 6.17 5.87
CA LYS A 598 8.34 5.73 4.92
C LYS A 598 7.84 6.89 4.05
N GLU A 599 7.60 8.06 4.63
CA GLU A 599 7.22 9.26 3.89
C GLU A 599 8.34 9.76 2.96
N LEU A 600 9.60 9.78 3.45
CA LEU A 600 10.77 10.19 2.68
C LEU A 600 11.02 9.26 1.49
N SER A 601 11.07 7.95 1.71
CA SER A 601 11.20 6.93 0.66
C SER A 601 10.14 7.12 -0.43
N ARG A 602 8.87 7.29 -0.04
CA ARG A 602 7.77 7.55 -0.97
C ARG A 602 7.97 8.85 -1.76
N LYS A 603 8.34 9.95 -1.10
CA LYS A 603 8.59 11.26 -1.74
C LYS A 603 9.78 11.24 -2.70
N MET A 604 10.80 10.45 -2.37
CA MET A 604 12.01 10.28 -3.18
C MET A 604 11.80 9.27 -4.33
N GLY A 605 10.74 8.46 -4.27
CA GLY A 605 10.50 7.40 -5.26
C GLY A 605 11.46 6.23 -5.09
N VAL A 606 11.92 5.95 -3.86
CA VAL A 606 12.84 4.86 -3.53
C VAL A 606 12.03 3.65 -3.07
N PRO A 607 11.88 2.59 -3.89
CA PRO A 607 11.11 1.42 -3.51
C PRO A 607 11.86 0.50 -2.55
N VAL A 608 11.09 -0.29 -1.79
CA VAL A 608 11.61 -1.46 -1.06
C VAL A 608 11.56 -2.72 -1.94
N GLU A 609 12.56 -3.59 -1.80
CA GLU A 609 12.66 -4.88 -2.48
C GLU A 609 12.25 -5.98 -1.49
N VAL A 610 11.00 -6.46 -1.58
CA VAL A 610 10.42 -7.38 -0.60
C VAL A 610 10.65 -8.83 -1.00
N CYS A 611 11.22 -9.60 -0.06
CA CYS A 611 11.65 -10.99 -0.21
C CYS A 611 10.97 -11.87 0.86
N PRO A 612 9.67 -12.15 0.74
CA PRO A 612 8.86 -12.69 1.84
C PRO A 612 9.33 -14.07 2.32
N ILE A 613 9.77 -14.95 1.42
CA ILE A 613 10.24 -16.29 1.80
C ILE A 613 11.53 -16.17 2.60
N SER A 614 12.45 -15.31 2.18
CA SER A 614 13.68 -15.01 2.93
C SER A 614 13.35 -14.54 4.35
N ASN A 615 12.47 -13.55 4.48
CA ASN A 615 12.09 -13.01 5.78
C ASN A 615 11.44 -14.06 6.70
N GLN A 616 10.66 -15.00 6.16
CA GLN A 616 10.09 -16.10 6.95
C GLN A 616 11.14 -17.14 7.35
N VAL A 617 11.94 -17.61 6.39
CA VAL A 617 12.95 -18.66 6.63
C VAL A 617 14.03 -18.17 7.60
N LEU A 618 14.41 -16.89 7.51
CA LEU A 618 15.35 -16.23 8.42
C LEU A 618 14.71 -15.76 9.75
N LYS A 619 13.44 -16.14 9.98
CA LYS A 619 12.70 -15.98 11.25
C LYS A 619 12.37 -14.55 11.67
N LEU A 620 12.26 -13.61 10.72
CA LEU A 620 11.75 -12.25 11.01
C LEU A 620 10.23 -12.25 11.23
N VAL A 621 9.52 -13.19 10.60
CA VAL A 621 8.06 -13.35 10.77
C VAL A 621 7.66 -14.80 10.51
N SER A 622 6.92 -15.42 11.43
CA SER A 622 6.49 -16.82 11.26
C SER A 622 5.31 -16.98 10.28
N ASP A 623 4.36 -16.05 10.33
CA ASP A 623 3.12 -16.07 9.54
C ASP A 623 3.11 -14.85 8.61
N LEU A 624 3.17 -15.09 7.30
CA LEU A 624 3.33 -14.03 6.30
C LEU A 624 2.12 -13.09 6.21
N ARG A 625 0.97 -13.43 6.82
CA ARG A 625 -0.15 -12.49 6.99
C ARG A 625 0.22 -11.30 7.89
N ASN A 626 1.19 -11.48 8.78
CA ASN A 626 1.70 -10.45 9.68
C ASN A 626 2.95 -9.74 9.14
N HIS A 627 3.35 -10.03 7.90
CA HIS A 627 4.52 -9.41 7.30
C HIS A 627 4.28 -7.88 7.13
N PRO A 628 5.20 -7.01 7.57
CA PRO A 628 5.00 -5.55 7.62
C PRO A 628 4.74 -4.92 6.26
N ALA A 629 5.24 -5.53 5.19
CA ALA A 629 4.93 -5.11 3.83
C ALA A 629 3.43 -5.19 3.46
N ALA A 630 2.58 -5.93 4.20
CA ALA A 630 1.14 -5.88 4.03
C ALA A 630 0.57 -4.46 4.29
N GLU A 631 1.12 -3.74 5.28
CA GLU A 631 0.78 -2.33 5.51
C GLU A 631 1.21 -1.47 4.32
N LEU A 632 2.45 -1.63 3.86
CA LEU A 632 3.00 -0.91 2.70
C LEU A 632 2.16 -1.13 1.43
N MET A 633 1.71 -2.37 1.20
CA MET A 633 0.80 -2.72 0.11
C MET A 633 -0.55 -2.01 0.24
N SER A 634 -1.12 -1.93 1.43
CA SER A 634 -2.43 -1.31 1.69
C SER A 634 -2.45 0.20 1.40
N GLU A 635 -1.29 0.86 1.53
CA GLU A 635 -1.12 2.29 1.25
C GLU A 635 -0.49 2.59 -0.11
N GLY A 636 -0.28 1.58 -0.97
CA GLY A 636 0.27 1.79 -2.31
C GLY A 636 1.71 2.31 -2.26
N HIS A 637 2.53 1.81 -1.32
CA HIS A 637 3.93 2.20 -1.19
C HIS A 637 4.77 1.67 -2.37
N PRO A 638 5.76 2.43 -2.89
CA PRO A 638 6.64 1.95 -3.95
C PRO A 638 7.38 0.69 -3.50
N MET A 639 7.17 -0.42 -4.20
CA MET A 639 7.84 -1.68 -3.89
C MET A 639 7.93 -2.61 -5.10
N VAL A 640 8.88 -3.53 -5.03
CA VAL A 640 9.06 -4.66 -5.96
C VAL A 640 9.16 -5.96 -5.18
N VAL A 641 8.84 -7.08 -5.82
CA VAL A 641 8.94 -8.42 -5.23
C VAL A 641 10.18 -9.11 -5.77
N SER A 642 10.94 -9.76 -4.91
CA SER A 642 12.11 -10.54 -5.29
C SER A 642 12.22 -11.83 -4.45
N SER A 643 13.16 -12.71 -4.81
CA SER A 643 13.31 -14.03 -4.18
C SER A 643 14.58 -14.18 -3.33
N ASP A 644 15.48 -13.19 -3.36
CA ASP A 644 16.70 -13.15 -2.57
C ASP A 644 17.65 -14.32 -2.81
N ASP A 645 17.60 -15.36 -1.98
CA ASP A 645 18.43 -16.57 -2.06
C ASP A 645 17.61 -17.85 -2.31
N PRO A 646 16.88 -17.95 -3.44
CA PRO A 646 15.93 -19.04 -3.66
C PRO A 646 16.59 -20.42 -3.61
N THR A 647 17.83 -20.55 -4.09
CA THR A 647 18.62 -21.79 -3.99
C THR A 647 18.71 -22.31 -2.56
N LEU A 648 18.95 -21.42 -1.58
CA LEU A 648 19.13 -21.81 -0.18
C LEU A 648 17.78 -22.17 0.47
N PHE A 649 16.68 -21.66 -0.07
CA PHE A 649 15.31 -21.98 0.38
C PHE A 649 14.69 -23.18 -0.37
N ASP A 650 15.52 -23.92 -1.12
CA ASP A 650 15.08 -25.05 -1.96
C ASP A 650 14.09 -24.61 -3.04
N THR A 651 14.30 -23.49 -3.71
CA THR A 651 13.48 -23.01 -4.83
C THR A 651 14.34 -22.42 -5.96
N ALA A 652 13.67 -21.88 -6.98
CA ALA A 652 14.24 -21.08 -8.04
C ALA A 652 13.13 -20.18 -8.62
N GLY A 653 13.53 -19.09 -9.29
CA GLY A 653 12.57 -18.15 -9.87
C GLY A 653 11.93 -17.23 -8.83
N LEU A 654 10.79 -16.65 -9.19
CA LEU A 654 10.14 -15.58 -8.44
C LEU A 654 8.65 -15.85 -8.17
N SER A 655 8.08 -16.89 -8.80
CA SER A 655 6.66 -17.24 -8.65
C SER A 655 6.25 -17.64 -7.23
N TYR A 656 7.16 -18.22 -6.42
CA TYR A 656 6.85 -18.57 -5.04
C TYR A 656 6.66 -17.30 -4.19
N ASP A 657 7.58 -16.34 -4.29
CA ASP A 657 7.45 -15.06 -3.58
C ASP A 657 6.24 -14.26 -4.05
N PHE A 658 5.93 -14.24 -5.36
CA PHE A 658 4.67 -13.64 -5.84
C PHE A 658 3.44 -14.32 -5.27
N TYR A 659 3.46 -15.64 -5.07
CA TYR A 659 2.36 -16.36 -4.42
C TYR A 659 2.21 -15.91 -2.97
N GLU A 660 3.30 -15.83 -2.21
CA GLU A 660 3.28 -15.37 -0.83
C GLU A 660 2.79 -13.92 -0.70
N VAL A 661 3.27 -13.02 -1.57
CA VAL A 661 2.80 -11.62 -1.62
C VAL A 661 1.32 -11.57 -1.99
N PHE A 662 0.90 -12.30 -3.02
CA PHE A 662 -0.46 -12.19 -3.54
C PHE A 662 -1.49 -12.82 -2.61
N VAL A 663 -1.22 -14.02 -2.08
CA VAL A 663 -2.17 -14.79 -1.26
C VAL A 663 -2.03 -14.46 0.23
N GLY A 664 -0.80 -14.30 0.73
CA GLY A 664 -0.51 -13.99 2.12
C GLY A 664 -0.67 -12.51 2.45
N LEU A 665 0.30 -11.70 2.00
CA LEU A 665 0.39 -10.27 2.38
C LEU A 665 -0.78 -9.45 1.86
N GLY A 666 -1.11 -9.63 0.58
CA GLY A 666 -2.16 -8.88 -0.09
C GLY A 666 -3.58 -9.30 0.29
N GLY A 667 -3.72 -10.39 1.07
CA GLY A 667 -5.01 -10.93 1.50
C GLY A 667 -5.99 -11.14 0.34
N LEU A 668 -7.29 -11.16 0.63
CA LEU A 668 -8.33 -11.37 -0.40
C LEU A 668 -8.51 -10.16 -1.34
N SER A 669 -8.05 -8.97 -0.92
CA SER A 669 -8.22 -7.71 -1.66
C SER A 669 -7.20 -7.51 -2.79
N ALA A 670 -6.02 -8.13 -2.69
CA ALA A 670 -5.06 -8.13 -3.79
C ALA A 670 -5.64 -8.85 -5.00
N ASN A 671 -5.52 -8.21 -6.16
CA ASN A 671 -6.20 -8.57 -7.39
C ASN A 671 -5.24 -8.53 -8.60
N LEU A 672 -5.74 -8.70 -9.82
CA LEU A 672 -4.91 -8.64 -11.04
C LEU A 672 -4.23 -7.27 -11.21
N GLY A 673 -4.88 -6.20 -10.77
CA GLY A 673 -4.26 -4.86 -10.71
C GLY A 673 -3.02 -4.84 -9.84
N THR A 674 -3.04 -5.51 -8.68
CA THR A 674 -1.89 -5.62 -7.77
C THR A 674 -0.72 -6.33 -8.45
N LEU A 675 -0.98 -7.49 -9.06
CA LEU A 675 0.04 -8.26 -9.80
C LEU A 675 0.65 -7.45 -10.95
N LYS A 676 -0.20 -6.76 -11.72
CA LYS A 676 0.21 -5.94 -12.86
C LYS A 676 1.03 -4.73 -12.43
N GLU A 677 0.68 -4.08 -11.31
CA GLU A 677 1.46 -2.96 -10.77
C GLU A 677 2.83 -3.43 -10.27
N LEU A 678 2.91 -4.54 -9.51
CA LEU A 678 4.19 -5.08 -9.03
C LEU A 678 5.13 -5.50 -10.18
N ALA A 679 4.59 -6.14 -11.22
CA ALA A 679 5.36 -6.47 -12.42
C ALA A 679 5.87 -5.20 -13.13
N ARG A 680 5.04 -4.14 -13.22
CA ARG A 680 5.46 -2.85 -13.80
C ARG A 680 6.46 -2.11 -12.95
N ASN A 681 6.35 -2.16 -11.62
CA ASN A 681 7.29 -1.50 -10.70
C ASN A 681 8.71 -2.06 -10.83
N SER A 682 8.85 -3.32 -11.27
CA SER A 682 10.14 -3.95 -11.51
C SER A 682 10.85 -3.47 -12.79
N ILE A 683 10.19 -2.65 -13.62
CA ILE A 683 10.68 -2.10 -14.90
C ILE A 683 10.91 -0.61 -14.73
#